data_AF-A0A8H4KXZ6-F1
#
_entry.id   AF-A0A8H4KXZ6-F1
#
_cell.length_a   1.000
_cell.length_b   1.000
_cell.length_c   1.000
_cell.angle_alpha   90.00
_cell.angle_beta   90.00
_cell.angle_gamma   90.00
#
_symmetry.space_group_name_H-M   'P 1'
#
loop_
_entity.id
_entity.type
_entity.pdbx_description
1 polymer ?
#
loop_
_entity_poly.entity_id
_entity_poly.type
_entity_poly.pdbx_seq_one_letter_code
_entity_poly.pdbx_strand_id
1 'polypeptide(L)'
;MARKGSQKVRTGCLTCKARKVKCDEAKPKCNRCVTTGRKCDGYLPQKQEEQRPWHNNQQQLLANPNRTFPGVETRDEGRALQYFREIAGPYLSGPTDRYFWTHLVMQFANFEPAVRHSIVAISSLYEQLPGLRQRAGDQDQRLVLTHYNAAIRELKTMTALDKHPLVLLVYILFICIEFLQSNDEAAIKHCKHGITMLAHCGAEYQWTRQFLEPIFRRLSLFPFFFGRENSDYPSVYALSSPVPERFHSFVDARSVMDEIFTRSVRIMRLGDDYRAGQLRHQPFPDSLHDEKTSLSSLLDTWDTLFTAFLASDTQSDTGVADRPSLIAQQSLLVRFDVCRIMSDMAVERSEIGYDIHIERFKRIAGRLESLASSIPTVAKEKDPRSPKFTFDMGFMPVMNFCMIKCRNFETRLRIWRLMPILSSARESLWNLSLMIALTRRVIEIEHKVHIDEDGQHTSPASSEPLPDRMRIRHMPVETRRERLCGDMTGMRHSPPQTTAPLTITHIDGTMASQSLGNISSVISSSIHSHYESIKSLNYKVNPSPSSPTDISSRVQIHSNPELAYKEFDAHSTFTSLLTSPPFSDLGITVTPHAHGVETAFSADFGSGGRLIVFNAEYDALPGIGHACGHNLIASSALTAFIGLIHALKASGQPGRVRLLGTPAEEGGGGKLHLIKAGAYADVAACLMTHPGPQYLLSDNVTGVAAAKMLANVKWRVGFQGKTAHASMEPWNGVNALDAVCLSYNAVSMLRQQIRPHERIHGIFDEAGDRPSVIPNKTSVSYYVRSDTLAAAERLWARVKACFDGAALATGCTVSYDPINTYADLRSSLPLCRAFIKAMASLPSSTSPASTTTGPKSSETKDETVSLFEPSDFIGGSTDMGNVTYVCPGIHVAFGIDTAPGQGNHTTGFADASALEKSLTRAVEWGQGMAIVGWRVLNEDAFAEEVKTEWEEDMKKASQ
;
A
#
# COMPACT_ATOMS: atom_id res chain seq x y z
N MET A 1 -27.18 -57.59 48.08
CA MET A 1 -27.08 -57.08 46.69
C MET A 1 -27.53 -55.62 46.66
N ALA A 2 -26.60 -54.67 46.64
CA ALA A 2 -26.94 -53.24 46.53
C ALA A 2 -27.23 -52.87 45.07
N ARG A 3 -28.42 -52.32 44.78
CA ARG A 3 -28.82 -51.90 43.42
C ARG A 3 -28.02 -50.65 43.00
N LYS A 4 -27.26 -50.76 41.90
CA LYS A 4 -26.61 -49.63 41.19
C LYS A 4 -27.66 -48.59 40.78
N GLY A 5 -27.50 -47.34 41.23
CA GLY A 5 -28.32 -46.22 40.77
C GLY A 5 -28.02 -45.87 39.32
N SER A 6 -29.06 -45.72 38.48
CA SER A 6 -28.90 -45.27 37.09
C SER A 6 -28.82 -43.74 37.02
N GLN A 7 -28.03 -43.22 36.08
CA GLN A 7 -27.87 -41.78 35.82
C GLN A 7 -29.22 -41.10 35.55
N LYS A 8 -29.45 -39.96 36.22
CA LYS A 8 -30.65 -39.12 36.05
C LYS A 8 -30.61 -38.40 34.70
N VAL A 9 -31.70 -38.49 33.93
CA VAL A 9 -31.85 -37.75 32.67
C VAL A 9 -32.43 -36.37 32.99
N ARG A 10 -31.72 -35.30 32.60
CA ARG A 10 -32.09 -33.90 32.92
C ARG A 10 -33.30 -33.38 32.15
N THR A 11 -33.68 -34.02 31.05
CA THR A 11 -34.69 -33.57 30.09
C THR A 11 -36.02 -34.33 30.18
N GLY A 12 -36.14 -35.30 31.09
CA GLY A 12 -37.37 -36.10 31.27
C GLY A 12 -38.62 -35.31 31.68
N CYS A 13 -39.79 -35.90 31.43
CA CYS A 13 -41.09 -35.32 31.76
C CYS A 13 -41.23 -35.03 33.26
N LEU A 14 -42.06 -34.06 33.61
CA LEU A 14 -42.26 -33.59 34.98
C LEU A 14 -42.71 -34.72 35.91
N THR A 15 -43.62 -35.58 35.44
CA THR A 15 -44.14 -36.71 36.21
C THR A 15 -43.06 -37.76 36.52
N CYS A 16 -42.20 -38.11 35.56
CA CYS A 16 -41.08 -39.03 35.81
C CYS A 16 -40.01 -38.43 36.72
N LYS A 17 -39.74 -37.12 36.59
CA LYS A 17 -38.81 -36.39 37.46
C LYS A 17 -39.27 -36.34 38.91
N ALA A 18 -40.54 -36.00 39.17
CA ALA A 18 -41.12 -36.00 40.50
C ALA A 18 -41.00 -37.38 41.17
N ARG A 19 -41.18 -38.45 40.38
CA ARG A 19 -41.06 -39.84 40.81
C ARG A 19 -39.62 -40.33 40.93
N LYS A 20 -38.61 -39.51 40.58
CA LYS A 20 -37.18 -39.87 40.55
C LYS A 20 -36.89 -41.14 39.74
N VAL A 21 -37.66 -41.38 38.67
CA VAL A 21 -37.46 -42.49 37.73
C VAL A 21 -36.99 -41.96 36.38
N LYS A 22 -36.16 -42.74 35.67
CA LYS A 22 -35.65 -42.37 34.34
C LYS A 22 -36.81 -42.22 33.33
N CYS A 23 -36.93 -41.07 32.68
CA CYS A 23 -37.91 -40.87 31.61
C CYS A 23 -37.35 -41.41 30.29
N ASP A 24 -38.23 -41.90 29.42
CA ASP A 24 -37.93 -42.34 28.05
C ASP A 24 -38.04 -41.20 27.01
N GLU A 25 -38.50 -40.02 27.44
CA GLU A 25 -38.48 -38.76 26.67
C GLU A 25 -39.32 -38.70 25.39
N ALA A 26 -40.17 -39.70 25.13
CA ALA A 26 -41.13 -39.67 24.02
C ALA A 26 -42.12 -38.49 24.17
N LYS A 27 -42.36 -37.75 23.07
CA LYS A 27 -43.29 -36.62 23.00
C LYS A 27 -44.54 -37.02 22.20
N PRO A 28 -45.74 -36.52 22.54
CA PRO A 28 -46.06 -35.52 23.58
C PRO A 28 -46.15 -36.07 25.01
N LYS A 29 -46.23 -37.40 25.20
CA LYS A 29 -46.27 -38.07 26.51
C LYS A 29 -45.26 -39.21 26.53
N CYS A 30 -44.55 -39.39 27.63
CA CYS A 30 -43.55 -40.46 27.74
C CYS A 30 -44.23 -41.83 27.91
N ASN A 31 -43.68 -42.87 27.27
CA ASN A 31 -44.25 -44.22 27.30
C ASN A 31 -44.28 -44.77 28.72
N ARG A 32 -43.33 -44.38 29.57
CA ARG A 32 -43.30 -44.82 30.97
C ARG A 32 -44.47 -44.28 31.81
N CYS A 33 -45.00 -43.09 31.49
CA CYS A 33 -46.20 -42.57 32.13
C CYS A 33 -47.45 -43.26 31.57
N VAL A 34 -47.51 -43.45 30.25
CA VAL A 34 -48.64 -44.09 29.56
C VAL A 34 -48.83 -45.54 30.02
N THR A 35 -47.77 -46.35 29.95
CA THR A 35 -47.80 -47.78 30.34
C THR A 35 -48.07 -48.01 31.81
N THR A 36 -47.79 -47.02 32.67
CA THR A 36 -48.06 -47.11 34.11
C THR A 36 -49.39 -46.46 34.52
N GLY A 37 -50.26 -46.15 33.54
CA GLY A 37 -51.62 -45.63 33.74
C GLY A 37 -51.67 -44.20 34.31
N ARG A 38 -50.58 -43.44 34.20
CA ARG A 38 -50.45 -42.11 34.82
C ARG A 38 -50.53 -40.99 33.79
N LYS A 39 -51.14 -39.88 34.17
CA LYS A 39 -51.13 -38.65 33.38
C LYS A 39 -49.68 -38.14 33.27
N CYS A 40 -49.20 -37.97 32.05
CA CYS A 40 -47.92 -37.35 31.79
C CYS A 40 -48.12 -35.83 31.74
N ASP A 41 -47.56 -35.12 32.70
CA ASP A 41 -47.67 -33.65 32.84
C ASP A 41 -46.76 -32.89 31.85
N GLY A 42 -46.29 -33.60 30.82
CA GLY A 42 -45.45 -33.04 29.77
C GLY A 42 -44.03 -32.74 30.23
N TYR A 43 -43.32 -32.01 29.38
CA TYR A 43 -41.94 -31.59 29.57
C TYR A 43 -41.94 -30.13 29.97
N LEU A 44 -40.93 -29.70 30.75
CA LEU A 44 -40.72 -28.26 30.98
C LEU A 44 -40.65 -27.57 29.62
N PRO A 45 -41.35 -26.43 29.43
CA PRO A 45 -41.18 -25.63 28.23
C PRO A 45 -39.69 -25.39 28.05
N GLN A 46 -39.15 -25.82 26.90
CA GLN A 46 -37.83 -25.38 26.48
C GLN A 46 -37.96 -23.87 26.44
N LYS A 47 -37.19 -23.14 27.26
CA LYS A 47 -37.17 -21.68 27.19
C LYS A 47 -36.95 -21.35 25.73
N GLN A 48 -37.99 -20.85 25.05
CA GLN A 48 -37.80 -20.11 23.83
C GLN A 48 -36.76 -19.05 24.20
N GLU A 49 -35.70 -18.99 23.42
CA GLU A 49 -34.64 -17.99 23.58
C GLU A 49 -35.22 -16.62 23.25
N GLU A 50 -36.09 -16.12 24.12
CA GLU A 50 -36.40 -14.70 24.20
C GLU A 50 -35.07 -14.00 24.51
N GLN A 51 -34.71 -13.13 23.58
CA GLN A 51 -33.52 -12.30 23.57
C GLN A 51 -33.30 -11.66 24.95
N ARG A 52 -32.41 -12.25 25.74
CA ARG A 52 -31.96 -11.64 26.99
C ARG A 52 -31.11 -10.40 26.66
N PRO A 53 -31.13 -9.34 27.50
CA PRO A 53 -30.30 -8.16 27.27
C PRO A 53 -28.81 -8.54 27.32
N TRP A 54 -28.12 -8.37 26.18
CA TRP A 54 -26.74 -8.79 25.92
C TRP A 54 -25.64 -8.09 26.76
N HIS A 55 -25.98 -7.06 27.52
CA HIS A 55 -25.01 -6.29 28.34
C HIS A 55 -24.35 -7.12 29.45
N ASN A 56 -25.07 -8.09 30.03
CA ASN A 56 -24.48 -8.94 31.08
C ASN A 56 -23.54 -10.02 30.53
N ASN A 57 -23.68 -10.46 29.28
CA ASN A 57 -22.80 -11.48 28.71
C ASN A 57 -21.43 -10.92 28.32
N GLN A 58 -21.34 -9.68 27.83
CA GLN A 58 -20.06 -9.14 27.39
C GLN A 58 -19.08 -8.94 28.57
N GLN A 59 -19.56 -8.38 29.69
CA GLN A 59 -18.76 -8.32 30.93
C GLN A 59 -18.61 -9.68 31.61
N GLN A 60 -19.59 -10.59 31.57
CA GLN A 60 -19.43 -11.94 32.17
C GLN A 60 -18.51 -12.88 31.37
N LEU A 61 -18.44 -12.76 30.05
CA LEU A 61 -17.51 -13.53 29.19
C LEU A 61 -16.08 -13.00 29.34
N LEU A 62 -15.92 -11.69 29.50
CA LEU A 62 -14.65 -11.06 29.85
C LEU A 62 -14.23 -11.36 31.31
N ALA A 63 -15.19 -11.58 32.21
CA ALA A 63 -14.94 -11.86 33.64
C ALA A 63 -14.83 -13.35 33.99
N ASN A 64 -15.26 -14.28 33.12
CA ASN A 64 -15.26 -15.71 33.43
C ASN A 64 -14.72 -16.59 32.28
N PRO A 65 -13.38 -16.64 32.11
CA PRO A 65 -12.70 -17.24 30.95
C PRO A 65 -12.57 -18.78 30.97
N ASN A 66 -13.37 -19.49 31.77
CA ASN A 66 -13.20 -20.92 32.05
C ASN A 66 -14.07 -21.87 31.20
N ARG A 67 -14.53 -21.46 30.02
CA ARG A 67 -15.18 -22.37 29.07
C ARG A 67 -14.35 -22.48 27.79
N THR A 68 -13.33 -23.32 27.83
CA THR A 68 -12.51 -23.66 26.66
C THR A 68 -13.35 -24.42 25.63
N PHE A 69 -13.31 -23.96 24.38
CA PHE A 69 -13.79 -24.73 23.24
C PHE A 69 -13.05 -26.08 23.19
N PRO A 70 -13.71 -27.23 22.94
CA PRO A 70 -13.03 -28.52 22.88
C PRO A 70 -11.99 -28.52 21.74
N GLY A 71 -10.75 -28.93 22.02
CA GLY A 71 -9.68 -29.04 21.01
C GLY A 71 -8.81 -27.78 20.80
N VAL A 72 -8.85 -26.84 21.75
CA VAL A 72 -8.07 -25.60 21.72
C VAL A 72 -6.82 -25.70 22.61
N GLU A 73 -5.67 -25.24 22.10
CA GLU A 73 -4.36 -25.35 22.79
C GLU A 73 -4.15 -24.27 23.85
N THR A 74 -4.75 -23.09 23.69
CA THR A 74 -4.55 -21.95 24.60
C THR A 74 -5.85 -21.29 25.07
N ARG A 75 -5.84 -20.74 26.27
CA ARG A 75 -7.02 -20.07 26.87
C ARG A 75 -7.47 -18.84 26.07
N ASP A 76 -6.54 -18.10 25.47
CA ASP A 76 -6.83 -16.90 24.69
C ASP A 76 -7.48 -17.23 23.34
N GLU A 77 -7.05 -18.30 22.69
CA GLU A 77 -7.71 -18.83 21.48
C GLU A 77 -9.16 -19.25 21.77
N GLY A 78 -9.39 -19.92 22.91
CA GLY A 78 -10.74 -20.36 23.31
C GLY A 78 -11.69 -19.18 23.56
N ARG A 79 -11.17 -18.10 24.17
CA ARG A 79 -11.90 -16.83 24.37
C ARG A 79 -12.26 -16.18 23.03
N ALA A 80 -11.29 -16.07 22.12
CA ALA A 80 -11.48 -15.43 20.82
C ALA A 80 -12.53 -16.17 19.97
N LEU A 81 -12.48 -17.51 19.94
CA LEU A 81 -13.48 -18.34 19.24
C LEU A 81 -14.88 -18.18 19.83
N GLN A 82 -15.00 -18.08 21.16
CA GLN A 82 -16.29 -17.82 21.80
C GLN A 82 -16.81 -16.40 21.46
N TYR A 83 -15.92 -15.40 21.51
CA TYR A 83 -16.26 -14.03 21.14
C TYR A 83 -16.72 -13.93 19.68
N PHE A 84 -16.07 -14.64 18.76
CA PHE A 84 -16.51 -14.70 17.37
C PHE A 84 -17.94 -15.21 17.26
N ARG A 85 -18.22 -16.35 17.89
CA ARG A 85 -19.52 -17.03 17.79
C ARG A 85 -20.65 -16.17 18.36
N GLU A 86 -20.40 -15.51 19.48
CA GLU A 86 -21.44 -14.78 20.21
C GLU A 86 -21.58 -13.32 19.78
N ILE A 87 -20.50 -12.70 19.29
CA ILE A 87 -20.44 -11.27 19.00
C ILE A 87 -19.99 -11.00 17.56
N ALA A 88 -18.74 -11.30 17.18
CA ALA A 88 -18.19 -10.82 15.91
C ALA A 88 -18.94 -11.38 14.70
N GLY A 89 -19.12 -12.70 14.61
CA GLY A 89 -19.81 -13.39 13.50
C GLY A 89 -21.22 -12.86 13.22
N PRO A 90 -22.12 -12.75 14.23
CA PRO A 90 -23.45 -12.18 14.05
C PRO A 90 -23.50 -10.72 13.55
N TYR A 91 -22.48 -9.90 13.83
CA TYR A 91 -22.41 -8.52 13.35
C TYR A 91 -21.68 -8.39 12.01
N LEU A 92 -20.65 -9.21 11.77
CA LEU A 92 -19.94 -9.30 10.49
C LEU A 92 -20.89 -9.59 9.33
N SER A 93 -21.89 -10.44 9.57
CA SER A 93 -22.90 -10.79 8.58
C SER A 93 -23.74 -9.59 8.15
N GLY A 94 -23.99 -8.60 9.02
CA GLY A 94 -24.99 -7.58 8.75
C GLY A 94 -26.37 -8.20 8.42
N PRO A 95 -27.16 -7.63 7.49
CA PRO A 95 -28.43 -8.21 7.06
C PRO A 95 -28.28 -9.40 6.09
N THR A 96 -27.06 -9.72 5.66
CA THR A 96 -26.75 -10.75 4.65
C THR A 96 -26.00 -11.93 5.28
N ASP A 97 -26.10 -13.12 4.71
CA ASP A 97 -25.21 -14.28 4.95
C ASP A 97 -24.89 -14.65 6.42
N ARG A 98 -25.84 -14.48 7.33
CA ARG A 98 -25.71 -14.88 8.74
C ARG A 98 -25.27 -16.33 8.91
N TYR A 99 -25.80 -17.23 8.08
CA TYR A 99 -25.46 -18.65 8.10
C TYR A 99 -23.97 -18.90 7.83
N PHE A 100 -23.36 -18.15 6.89
CA PHE A 100 -21.94 -18.28 6.56
C PHE A 100 -21.06 -18.01 7.78
N TRP A 101 -21.24 -16.86 8.43
CA TRP A 101 -20.41 -16.44 9.55
C TRP A 101 -20.66 -17.22 10.83
N THR A 102 -21.92 -17.49 11.19
CA THR A 102 -22.24 -18.08 12.49
C THR A 102 -22.23 -19.61 12.51
N HIS A 103 -22.34 -20.27 11.34
CA HIS A 103 -22.37 -21.73 11.24
C HIS A 103 -21.22 -22.27 10.41
N LEU A 104 -21.14 -21.88 9.13
CA LEU A 104 -20.21 -22.50 8.18
C LEU A 104 -18.74 -22.22 8.55
N VAL A 105 -18.37 -20.95 8.74
CA VAL A 105 -17.02 -20.55 9.18
C VAL A 105 -16.66 -21.23 10.51
N MET A 106 -17.61 -21.30 11.46
CA MET A 106 -17.41 -21.96 12.75
C MET A 106 -17.27 -23.48 12.67
N GLN A 107 -17.93 -24.13 11.70
CA GLN A 107 -17.76 -25.57 11.46
C GLN A 107 -16.35 -25.86 10.95
N PHE A 108 -15.88 -25.11 9.95
CA PHE A 108 -14.52 -25.26 9.42
C PHE A 108 -13.45 -24.94 10.46
N ALA A 109 -13.67 -23.97 11.35
CA ALA A 109 -12.76 -23.65 12.46
C ALA A 109 -12.42 -24.86 13.35
N ASN A 110 -13.33 -25.84 13.45
CA ASN A 110 -13.12 -27.00 14.31
C ASN A 110 -12.06 -27.95 13.73
N PHE A 111 -11.96 -28.09 12.41
CA PHE A 111 -11.10 -29.10 11.79
C PHE A 111 -10.04 -28.53 10.81
N GLU A 112 -10.15 -27.27 10.39
CA GLU A 112 -9.17 -26.60 9.53
C GLU A 112 -8.35 -25.53 10.28
N PRO A 113 -7.04 -25.76 10.53
CA PRO A 113 -6.19 -24.82 11.28
C PRO A 113 -6.13 -23.41 10.68
N ALA A 114 -6.04 -23.29 9.36
CA ALA A 114 -6.00 -22.00 8.67
C ALA A 114 -7.25 -21.14 8.96
N VAL A 115 -8.42 -21.77 8.96
CA VAL A 115 -9.71 -21.11 9.26
C VAL A 115 -9.77 -20.72 10.73
N ARG A 116 -9.35 -21.61 11.63
CA ARG A 116 -9.30 -21.35 13.08
C ARG A 116 -8.44 -20.13 13.40
N HIS A 117 -7.21 -20.10 12.89
CA HIS A 117 -6.29 -18.98 13.08
C HIS A 117 -6.85 -17.68 12.51
N SER A 118 -7.48 -17.72 11.34
CA SER A 118 -8.11 -16.54 10.74
C SER A 118 -9.24 -15.98 11.63
N ILE A 119 -10.10 -16.84 12.18
CA ILE A 119 -11.19 -16.43 13.07
C ILE A 119 -10.67 -15.79 14.36
N VAL A 120 -9.61 -16.33 14.95
CA VAL A 120 -8.98 -15.77 16.15
C VAL A 120 -8.43 -14.37 15.87
N ALA A 121 -7.77 -14.18 14.72
CA ALA A 121 -7.30 -12.87 14.29
C ALA A 121 -8.45 -11.89 14.06
N ILE A 122 -9.51 -12.30 13.34
CA ILE A 122 -10.72 -11.48 13.10
C ILE A 122 -11.36 -11.06 14.42
N SER A 123 -11.52 -11.99 15.36
CA SER A 123 -12.14 -11.72 16.67
C SER A 123 -11.35 -10.69 17.45
N SER A 124 -10.03 -10.87 17.50
CA SER A 124 -9.12 -9.98 18.22
C SER A 124 -9.09 -8.58 17.60
N LEU A 125 -9.12 -8.48 16.26
CA LEU A 125 -9.23 -7.20 15.56
C LEU A 125 -10.59 -6.52 15.78
N TYR A 126 -11.68 -7.29 15.78
CA TYR A 126 -13.02 -6.77 16.02
C TYR A 126 -13.18 -6.24 17.45
N GLU A 127 -12.57 -6.90 18.45
CA GLU A 127 -12.51 -6.42 19.84
C GLU A 127 -11.79 -5.06 19.99
N GLN A 128 -10.85 -4.74 19.09
CA GLN A 128 -10.08 -3.50 19.11
C GLN A 128 -10.83 -2.29 18.52
N LEU A 129 -12.00 -2.51 17.89
CA LEU A 129 -12.77 -1.40 17.31
C LEU A 129 -13.26 -0.41 18.41
N PRO A 130 -13.16 0.92 18.19
CA PRO A 130 -13.43 1.94 19.19
C PRO A 130 -14.76 1.74 19.93
N GLY A 131 -14.71 1.77 21.28
CA GLY A 131 -15.86 1.67 22.18
C GLY A 131 -16.21 0.26 22.71
N LEU A 132 -15.36 -0.77 22.50
CA LEU A 132 -15.50 -2.12 23.10
C LEU A 132 -14.38 -2.44 24.11
N ARG A 133 -13.19 -1.87 23.92
CA ARG A 133 -12.10 -1.81 24.90
C ARG A 133 -11.41 -0.45 24.81
N GLN A 134 -11.11 0.16 25.95
CA GLN A 134 -10.33 1.42 26.03
C GLN A 134 -8.81 1.18 26.20
N ARG A 135 -8.35 -0.08 26.12
CA ARG A 135 -6.94 -0.46 26.14
C ARG A 135 -6.75 -1.71 25.28
N ALA A 136 -6.26 -1.55 24.05
CA ALA A 136 -5.57 -2.64 23.38
C ALA A 136 -4.23 -2.81 24.10
N GLY A 137 -4.01 -3.96 24.75
CA GLY A 137 -2.72 -4.29 25.32
C GLY A 137 -1.79 -4.85 24.25
N ASP A 138 -0.48 -4.69 24.43
CA ASP A 138 0.59 -5.27 23.58
C ASP A 138 0.42 -6.80 23.35
N GLN A 139 -0.30 -7.49 24.25
CA GLN A 139 -0.68 -8.90 24.12
C GLN A 139 -1.74 -9.18 23.04
N ASP A 140 -2.77 -8.35 22.86
CA ASP A 140 -3.83 -8.59 21.86
C ASP A 140 -3.29 -8.37 20.43
N GLN A 141 -2.34 -7.45 20.25
CA GLN A 141 -1.70 -7.18 18.94
C GLN A 141 -0.73 -8.30 18.54
N ARG A 142 0.01 -8.86 19.51
CA ARG A 142 0.83 -10.08 19.31
C ARG A 142 -0.04 -11.28 18.92
N LEU A 143 -1.23 -11.42 19.51
CA LEU A 143 -2.15 -12.51 19.20
C LEU A 143 -2.64 -12.44 17.73
N VAL A 144 -3.02 -11.23 17.27
CA VAL A 144 -3.41 -10.99 15.86
C VAL A 144 -2.27 -11.39 14.90
N LEU A 145 -1.07 -10.86 15.12
CA LEU A 145 0.08 -11.13 14.24
C LEU A 145 0.48 -12.61 14.24
N THR A 146 0.44 -13.26 15.41
CA THR A 146 0.79 -14.68 15.55
C THR A 146 -0.18 -15.55 14.75
N HIS A 147 -1.49 -15.36 14.93
CA HIS A 147 -2.49 -16.17 14.24
C HIS A 147 -2.63 -15.83 12.76
N TYR A 148 -2.47 -14.56 12.37
CA TYR A 148 -2.46 -14.19 10.96
C TYR A 148 -1.28 -14.86 10.21
N ASN A 149 -0.06 -14.79 10.76
CA ASN A 149 1.11 -15.46 10.19
C ASN A 149 0.97 -16.99 10.21
N ALA A 150 0.35 -17.55 11.25
CA ALA A 150 0.07 -18.99 11.31
C ALA A 150 -0.91 -19.41 10.20
N ALA A 151 -1.98 -18.65 9.96
CA ALA A 151 -2.92 -18.92 8.87
C ALA A 151 -2.25 -18.87 7.49
N ILE A 152 -1.32 -17.92 7.26
CA ILE A 152 -0.53 -17.85 6.02
C ILE A 152 0.37 -19.09 5.87
N ARG A 153 1.03 -19.54 6.94
CA ARG A 153 1.86 -20.75 6.89
C ARG A 153 1.03 -21.97 6.52
N GLU A 154 -0.12 -22.16 7.17
CA GLU A 154 -1.05 -23.26 6.86
C GLU A 154 -1.50 -23.20 5.39
N LEU A 155 -1.86 -22.01 4.89
CA LEU A 155 -2.28 -21.81 3.50
C LEU A 155 -1.18 -22.16 2.50
N LYS A 156 0.08 -21.82 2.78
CA LYS A 156 1.23 -22.15 1.91
C LYS A 156 1.48 -23.66 1.80
N THR A 157 1.06 -24.45 2.78
CA THR A 157 1.18 -25.92 2.72
C THR A 157 0.06 -26.58 1.91
N MET A 158 -0.99 -25.84 1.53
CA MET A 158 -2.10 -26.35 0.73
C MET A 158 -1.77 -26.30 -0.76
N THR A 159 -0.93 -27.24 -1.24
CA THR A 159 -0.45 -27.30 -2.63
C THR A 159 -1.21 -28.28 -3.53
N ALA A 160 -2.23 -28.97 -3.03
CA ALA A 160 -3.02 -29.93 -3.82
C ALA A 160 -4.24 -29.28 -4.47
N LEU A 161 -4.48 -29.60 -5.75
CA LEU A 161 -5.65 -29.20 -6.55
C LEU A 161 -7.00 -29.58 -5.88
N ASP A 162 -7.02 -30.55 -4.97
CA ASP A 162 -8.25 -31.00 -4.28
C ASP A 162 -8.73 -30.05 -3.15
N LYS A 163 -7.98 -28.97 -2.83
CA LYS A 163 -8.29 -28.04 -1.73
C LYS A 163 -8.80 -26.65 -2.16
N HIS A 164 -9.14 -26.44 -3.43
CA HIS A 164 -9.61 -25.14 -3.94
C HIS A 164 -10.77 -24.50 -3.13
N PRO A 165 -11.82 -25.24 -2.69
CA PRO A 165 -12.90 -24.66 -1.87
C PRO A 165 -12.44 -24.08 -0.53
N LEU A 166 -11.45 -24.72 0.11
CA LEU A 166 -10.92 -24.29 1.39
C LEU A 166 -10.06 -23.03 1.24
N VAL A 167 -9.23 -22.97 0.20
CA VAL A 167 -8.44 -21.78 -0.13
C VAL A 167 -9.34 -20.58 -0.41
N LEU A 168 -10.47 -20.77 -1.12
CA LEU A 168 -11.47 -19.73 -1.34
C LEU A 168 -12.09 -19.22 -0.04
N LEU A 169 -12.44 -20.13 0.88
CA LEU A 169 -12.95 -19.76 2.21
C LEU A 169 -11.93 -18.92 2.97
N VAL A 170 -10.65 -19.33 2.97
CA VAL A 170 -9.57 -18.59 3.64
C VAL A 170 -9.36 -17.21 3.02
N TYR A 171 -9.46 -17.06 1.69
CA TYR A 171 -9.40 -15.73 1.05
C TYR A 171 -10.51 -14.80 1.53
N ILE A 172 -11.75 -15.28 1.71
CA ILE A 172 -12.83 -14.45 2.28
C ILE A 172 -12.46 -13.99 3.70
N LEU A 173 -11.90 -14.87 4.51
CA LEU A 173 -11.47 -14.53 5.88
C LEU A 173 -10.28 -13.55 5.88
N PHE A 174 -9.33 -13.69 4.97
CA PHE A 174 -8.22 -12.75 4.82
C PHE A 174 -8.71 -11.38 4.36
N ILE A 175 -9.62 -11.29 3.39
CA ILE A 175 -10.27 -10.03 3.01
C ILE A 175 -10.92 -9.36 4.23
N CYS A 176 -11.54 -10.13 5.14
CA CYS A 176 -12.13 -9.60 6.37
C CYS A 176 -11.07 -9.04 7.33
N ILE A 177 -9.94 -9.73 7.48
CA ILE A 177 -8.79 -9.27 8.26
C ILE A 177 -8.24 -7.97 7.67
N GLU A 178 -8.01 -7.94 6.35
CA GLU A 178 -7.51 -6.76 5.65
C GLU A 178 -8.49 -5.58 5.76
N PHE A 179 -9.81 -5.81 5.66
CA PHE A 179 -10.80 -4.77 5.91
C PHE A 179 -10.71 -4.24 7.33
N LEU A 180 -10.66 -5.10 8.35
CA LEU A 180 -10.55 -4.66 9.75
C LEU A 180 -9.28 -3.83 9.99
N GLN A 181 -8.18 -4.15 9.30
CA GLN A 181 -6.91 -3.42 9.33
C GLN A 181 -6.86 -2.19 8.39
N SER A 182 -7.88 -1.96 7.58
CA SER A 182 -7.92 -0.90 6.56
C SER A 182 -6.81 -1.03 5.50
N ASN A 183 -6.46 -2.26 5.14
CA ASN A 183 -5.47 -2.59 4.10
C ASN A 183 -6.18 -2.96 2.78
N ASP A 184 -6.64 -1.93 2.07
CA ASP A 184 -7.35 -2.03 0.80
C ASP A 184 -6.58 -2.79 -0.28
N GLU A 185 -5.28 -2.56 -0.40
CA GLU A 185 -4.41 -3.16 -1.43
C GLU A 185 -4.31 -4.69 -1.30
N ALA A 186 -4.05 -5.19 -0.09
CA ALA A 186 -4.05 -6.63 0.17
C ALA A 186 -5.44 -7.25 0.01
N ALA A 187 -6.50 -6.54 0.43
CA ALA A 187 -7.87 -6.99 0.23
C ALA A 187 -8.20 -7.15 -1.26
N ILE A 188 -7.85 -6.16 -2.11
CA ILE A 188 -8.03 -6.20 -3.57
C ILE A 188 -7.28 -7.41 -4.14
N LYS A 189 -6.02 -7.62 -3.71
CA LYS A 189 -5.22 -8.76 -4.15
C LYS A 189 -5.91 -10.08 -3.80
N HIS A 190 -6.34 -10.29 -2.56
CA HIS A 190 -7.06 -11.51 -2.17
C HIS A 190 -8.38 -11.70 -2.93
N CYS A 191 -9.11 -10.61 -3.18
CA CYS A 191 -10.35 -10.65 -3.96
C CYS A 191 -10.09 -11.11 -5.41
N LYS A 192 -9.12 -10.51 -6.10
CA LYS A 192 -8.74 -10.87 -7.47
C LYS A 192 -8.33 -12.33 -7.58
N HIS A 193 -7.41 -12.79 -6.73
CA HIS A 193 -6.96 -14.18 -6.73
C HIS A 193 -8.11 -15.16 -6.42
N GLY A 194 -9.00 -14.81 -5.49
CA GLY A 194 -10.17 -15.62 -5.17
C GLY A 194 -11.14 -15.74 -6.34
N ILE A 195 -11.45 -14.64 -7.03
CA ILE A 195 -12.33 -14.64 -8.22
C ILE A 195 -11.70 -15.44 -9.36
N THR A 196 -10.40 -15.24 -9.64
CA THR A 196 -9.69 -16.03 -10.65
C THR A 196 -9.73 -17.51 -10.32
N MET A 197 -9.48 -17.91 -9.07
CA MET A 197 -9.53 -19.32 -8.69
C MET A 197 -10.96 -19.90 -8.72
N LEU A 198 -11.97 -19.11 -8.34
CA LEU A 198 -13.38 -19.50 -8.44
C LEU A 198 -13.81 -19.73 -9.90
N ALA A 199 -13.26 -18.97 -10.85
CA ALA A 199 -13.48 -19.17 -12.29
C ALA A 199 -13.00 -20.55 -12.78
N HIS A 200 -11.93 -21.08 -12.17
CA HIS A 200 -11.37 -22.39 -12.50
C HIS A 200 -12.02 -23.55 -11.71
N CYS A 201 -12.90 -23.27 -10.75
CA CYS A 201 -13.65 -24.30 -10.04
C CYS A 201 -14.80 -24.81 -10.92
N GLY A 202 -14.71 -26.07 -11.38
CA GLY A 202 -15.73 -26.74 -12.18
C GLY A 202 -17.08 -26.90 -11.45
N ALA A 203 -18.11 -27.33 -12.19
CA ALA A 203 -19.47 -27.54 -11.67
C ALA A 203 -19.57 -28.63 -10.58
N GLU A 204 -18.53 -29.46 -10.44
CA GLU A 204 -18.41 -30.49 -9.40
C GLU A 204 -18.34 -29.93 -7.96
N TYR A 205 -17.91 -28.67 -7.77
CA TYR A 205 -17.82 -28.04 -6.46
C TYR A 205 -19.11 -27.28 -6.09
N GLN A 206 -20.24 -27.98 -6.03
CA GLN A 206 -21.56 -27.39 -5.75
C GLN A 206 -21.60 -26.56 -4.46
N TRP A 207 -20.91 -27.01 -3.41
CA TRP A 207 -20.81 -26.29 -2.14
C TRP A 207 -20.16 -24.91 -2.30
N THR A 208 -19.07 -24.82 -3.07
CA THR A 208 -18.37 -23.56 -3.35
C THR A 208 -19.27 -22.57 -4.07
N ARG A 209 -19.98 -23.06 -5.10
CA ARG A 209 -20.92 -22.27 -5.90
C ARG A 209 -22.13 -21.81 -5.06
N GLN A 210 -22.61 -22.65 -4.14
CA GLN A 210 -23.75 -22.33 -3.29
C GLN A 210 -23.40 -21.30 -2.19
N PHE A 211 -22.24 -21.42 -1.55
CA PHE A 211 -21.93 -20.67 -0.32
C PHE A 211 -20.86 -19.59 -0.47
N LEU A 212 -19.89 -19.75 -1.39
CA LEU A 212 -18.76 -18.81 -1.52
C LEU A 212 -18.93 -17.86 -2.69
N GLU A 213 -19.45 -18.32 -3.83
CA GLU A 213 -19.66 -17.46 -5.01
C GLU A 213 -20.53 -16.22 -4.72
N PRO A 214 -21.66 -16.31 -4.00
CA PRO A 214 -22.47 -15.12 -3.69
C PRO A 214 -21.69 -14.07 -2.89
N ILE A 215 -20.74 -14.50 -2.04
CA ILE A 215 -19.88 -13.60 -1.26
C ILE A 215 -18.85 -12.95 -2.18
N PHE A 216 -18.18 -13.73 -3.03
CA PHE A 216 -17.23 -13.18 -4.01
C PHE A 216 -17.88 -12.20 -4.99
N ARG A 217 -19.13 -12.44 -5.39
CA ARG A 217 -19.90 -11.50 -6.22
C ARG A 217 -20.03 -10.14 -5.54
N ARG A 218 -20.40 -10.10 -4.26
CA ARG A 218 -20.48 -8.84 -3.50
C ARG A 218 -19.11 -8.23 -3.21
N LEU A 219 -18.09 -9.05 -2.95
CA LEU A 219 -16.72 -8.57 -2.75
C LEU A 219 -16.10 -8.02 -4.03
N SER A 220 -16.54 -8.45 -5.21
CA SER A 220 -16.04 -7.92 -6.48
C SER A 220 -16.32 -6.42 -6.67
N LEU A 221 -17.24 -5.84 -5.88
CA LEU A 221 -17.61 -4.43 -5.93
C LEU A 221 -16.57 -3.49 -5.32
N PHE A 222 -15.97 -3.82 -4.16
CA PHE A 222 -15.15 -2.84 -3.44
C PHE A 222 -13.89 -2.41 -4.20
N PRO A 223 -13.22 -3.26 -5.03
CA PRO A 223 -12.10 -2.82 -5.84
C PRO A 223 -12.47 -1.70 -6.83
N PHE A 224 -13.73 -1.63 -7.28
CA PHE A 224 -14.16 -0.53 -8.15
C PHE A 224 -14.27 0.82 -7.41
N PHE A 225 -14.47 0.80 -6.09
CA PHE A 225 -14.52 2.01 -5.26
C PHE A 225 -13.16 2.42 -4.69
N PHE A 226 -12.29 1.45 -4.38
CA PHE A 226 -11.03 1.68 -3.67
C PHE A 226 -9.77 1.34 -4.50
N GLY A 227 -9.92 0.72 -5.67
CA GLY A 227 -8.82 0.47 -6.60
C GLY A 227 -8.35 1.76 -7.28
N ARG A 228 -7.05 1.84 -7.52
CA ARG A 228 -6.36 3.04 -8.02
C ARG A 228 -6.27 3.02 -9.54
N GLU A 229 -6.18 1.83 -10.13
CA GLU A 229 -6.01 1.62 -11.56
C GLU A 229 -7.01 0.61 -12.11
N ASN A 230 -7.23 0.61 -13.43
CA ASN A 230 -8.10 -0.37 -14.10
C ASN A 230 -7.61 -1.82 -13.89
N SER A 231 -6.30 -1.99 -13.69
CA SER A 231 -5.67 -3.28 -13.38
C SER A 231 -6.13 -3.85 -12.03
N ASP A 232 -6.61 -3.03 -11.09
CA ASP A 232 -7.15 -3.46 -9.80
C ASP A 232 -8.54 -4.09 -9.91
N TYR A 233 -9.23 -3.89 -11.03
CA TYR A 233 -10.61 -4.33 -11.19
C TYR A 233 -10.68 -5.83 -11.51
N PRO A 234 -11.42 -6.63 -10.73
CA PRO A 234 -11.54 -8.06 -10.98
C PRO A 234 -12.36 -8.35 -12.24
N SER A 235 -12.07 -9.49 -12.88
CA SER A 235 -12.93 -10.00 -13.96
C SER A 235 -14.23 -10.56 -13.37
N VAL A 236 -15.32 -9.83 -13.54
CA VAL A 236 -16.63 -10.19 -12.98
C VAL A 236 -17.41 -11.17 -13.85
N TYR A 237 -16.95 -11.44 -15.09
CA TYR A 237 -17.63 -12.36 -16.02
C TYR A 237 -17.71 -13.80 -15.49
N ALA A 238 -16.75 -14.22 -14.67
CA ALA A 238 -16.75 -15.54 -14.03
C ALA A 238 -17.83 -15.72 -12.94
N LEU A 239 -18.52 -14.63 -12.57
CA LEU A 239 -19.51 -14.60 -11.49
C LEU A 239 -20.94 -14.35 -12.01
N SER A 240 -21.12 -14.26 -13.33
CA SER A 240 -22.43 -14.05 -13.96
C SER A 240 -23.29 -15.32 -13.90
N SER A 241 -24.58 -15.15 -13.63
CA SER A 241 -25.56 -16.23 -13.59
C SER A 241 -26.72 -15.93 -14.54
N PRO A 242 -27.36 -16.95 -15.16
CA PRO A 242 -28.54 -16.72 -15.96
C PRO A 242 -29.67 -16.17 -15.09
N VAL A 243 -30.41 -15.19 -15.63
CA VAL A 243 -31.59 -14.63 -14.97
C VAL A 243 -32.69 -15.70 -14.97
N PRO A 244 -33.29 -16.02 -13.80
CA PRO A 244 -34.34 -17.01 -13.73
C PRO A 244 -35.65 -16.50 -14.37
N GLU A 245 -36.50 -17.41 -14.84
CA GLU A 245 -37.82 -17.06 -15.42
C GLU A 245 -38.76 -16.38 -14.42
N ARG A 246 -38.57 -16.64 -13.12
CA ARG A 246 -39.26 -15.98 -12.01
C ARG A 246 -38.38 -15.98 -10.76
N PHE A 247 -38.59 -15.05 -9.85
CA PHE A 247 -37.99 -15.11 -8.51
C PHE A 247 -38.84 -16.00 -7.60
N HIS A 248 -38.25 -17.05 -7.03
CA HIS A 248 -38.93 -17.94 -6.07
C HIS A 248 -38.65 -17.51 -4.62
N SER A 249 -37.60 -16.73 -4.42
CA SER A 249 -37.18 -16.23 -3.12
C SER A 249 -36.56 -14.85 -3.21
N PHE A 250 -36.48 -14.18 -2.06
CA PHE A 250 -35.75 -12.92 -1.94
C PHE A 250 -34.25 -13.06 -2.26
N VAL A 251 -33.68 -14.26 -2.07
CA VAL A 251 -32.27 -14.56 -2.40
C VAL A 251 -32.06 -14.50 -3.91
N ASP A 252 -33.02 -14.97 -4.71
CA ASP A 252 -32.94 -14.93 -6.18
C ASP A 252 -32.96 -13.48 -6.68
N ALA A 253 -33.91 -12.69 -6.18
CA ALA A 253 -34.01 -11.27 -6.52
C ALA A 253 -32.74 -10.50 -6.15
N ARG A 254 -32.17 -10.77 -4.96
CA ARG A 254 -30.91 -10.16 -4.50
C ARG A 254 -29.72 -10.60 -5.35
N SER A 255 -29.62 -11.87 -5.69
CA SER A 255 -28.52 -12.45 -6.47
C SER A 255 -28.38 -11.76 -7.84
N VAL A 256 -29.49 -11.52 -8.52
CA VAL A 256 -29.52 -10.78 -9.80
C VAL A 256 -29.24 -9.29 -9.58
N MET A 257 -29.78 -8.68 -8.51
CA MET A 257 -29.50 -7.27 -8.20
C MET A 257 -28.02 -7.01 -7.87
N ASP A 258 -27.35 -7.93 -7.17
CA ASP A 258 -25.92 -7.81 -6.86
C ASP A 258 -25.07 -7.86 -8.15
N GLU A 259 -25.47 -8.66 -9.15
CA GLU A 259 -24.86 -8.65 -10.48
C GLU A 259 -25.10 -7.33 -11.23
N ILE A 260 -26.35 -6.86 -11.27
CA ILE A 260 -26.72 -5.58 -11.90
C ILE A 260 -25.93 -4.43 -11.26
N PHE A 261 -25.85 -4.39 -9.92
CA PHE A 261 -25.14 -3.34 -9.19
C PHE A 261 -23.63 -3.38 -9.50
N THR A 262 -23.04 -4.56 -9.57
CA THR A 262 -21.63 -4.75 -9.96
C THR A 262 -21.34 -4.23 -11.36
N ARG A 263 -22.17 -4.62 -12.33
CA ARG A 263 -22.03 -4.16 -13.71
C ARG A 263 -22.27 -2.64 -13.83
N SER A 264 -23.23 -2.09 -13.08
CA SER A 264 -23.55 -0.66 -13.06
C SER A 264 -22.40 0.19 -12.49
N VAL A 265 -21.75 -0.26 -11.43
CA VAL A 265 -20.56 0.42 -10.89
C VAL A 265 -19.39 0.29 -11.87
N ARG A 266 -19.18 -0.89 -12.46
CA ARG A 266 -18.10 -1.14 -13.42
C ARG A 266 -18.22 -0.25 -14.66
N ILE A 267 -19.38 -0.15 -15.29
CA ILE A 267 -19.56 0.69 -16.48
C ILE A 267 -19.33 2.17 -16.15
N MET A 268 -19.74 2.62 -14.95
CA MET A 268 -19.45 3.98 -14.48
C MET A 268 -17.95 4.23 -14.35
N ARG A 269 -17.20 3.30 -13.74
CA ARG A 269 -15.74 3.42 -13.57
C ARG A 269 -14.99 3.38 -14.90
N LEU A 270 -15.37 2.48 -15.82
CA LEU A 270 -14.78 2.42 -17.16
C LEU A 270 -15.12 3.67 -18.01
N GLY A 271 -16.25 4.32 -17.72
CA GLY A 271 -16.65 5.57 -18.36
C GLY A 271 -16.03 6.82 -17.75
N ASP A 272 -15.42 6.77 -16.56
CA ASP A 272 -14.95 7.97 -15.84
C ASP A 272 -13.94 8.78 -16.66
N ASP A 273 -13.01 8.12 -17.36
CA ASP A 273 -12.02 8.80 -18.22
C ASP A 273 -12.65 9.56 -19.39
N TYR A 274 -13.78 9.08 -19.91
CA TYR A 274 -14.53 9.71 -21.01
C TYR A 274 -15.53 10.76 -20.51
N ARG A 275 -15.96 10.69 -19.25
CA ARG A 275 -16.90 11.65 -18.66
C ARG A 275 -16.19 12.84 -18.03
N ALA A 276 -15.07 12.57 -17.36
CA ALA A 276 -14.36 13.56 -16.54
C ALA A 276 -12.83 13.46 -16.60
N GLY A 277 -12.24 12.42 -17.19
CA GLY A 277 -10.79 12.24 -17.28
C GLY A 277 -10.17 12.68 -18.62
N GLN A 278 -9.03 12.06 -18.97
CA GLN A 278 -8.19 12.48 -20.10
C GLN A 278 -8.85 12.26 -21.47
N LEU A 279 -9.81 11.34 -21.55
CA LEU A 279 -10.51 10.98 -22.78
C LEU A 279 -11.83 11.75 -22.97
N ARG A 280 -12.08 12.81 -22.19
CA ARG A 280 -13.34 13.55 -22.21
C ARG A 280 -13.80 14.04 -23.59
N HIS A 281 -12.85 14.32 -24.47
CA HIS A 281 -13.09 14.79 -25.84
C HIS A 281 -13.20 13.66 -26.88
N GLN A 282 -12.92 12.42 -26.49
CA GLN A 282 -13.05 11.24 -27.34
C GLN A 282 -14.49 10.71 -27.31
N PRO A 283 -14.97 10.05 -28.39
CA PRO A 283 -16.23 9.33 -28.35
C PRO A 283 -16.17 8.17 -27.35
N PHE A 284 -17.30 7.84 -26.73
CA PHE A 284 -17.39 6.64 -25.90
C PHE A 284 -17.30 5.40 -26.80
N PRO A 285 -16.56 4.35 -26.42
CA PRO A 285 -16.52 3.10 -27.15
C PRO A 285 -17.90 2.45 -27.33
N ASP A 286 -18.11 1.76 -28.45
CA ASP A 286 -19.36 1.01 -28.72
C ASP A 286 -19.65 -0.01 -27.61
N SER A 287 -18.60 -0.64 -27.07
CA SER A 287 -18.73 -1.59 -25.95
C SER A 287 -19.37 -1.01 -24.69
N LEU A 288 -19.20 0.30 -24.41
CA LEU A 288 -19.89 0.95 -23.29
C LEU A 288 -21.36 1.22 -23.62
N HIS A 289 -21.69 1.55 -24.87
CA HIS A 289 -23.08 1.71 -25.29
C HIS A 289 -23.85 0.39 -25.29
N ASP A 290 -23.19 -0.68 -25.74
CA ASP A 290 -23.74 -2.04 -25.72
C ASP A 290 -24.00 -2.51 -24.28
N GLU A 291 -23.04 -2.30 -23.38
CA GLU A 291 -23.20 -2.65 -21.97
C GLU A 291 -24.30 -1.81 -21.29
N LYS A 292 -24.39 -0.50 -21.57
CA LYS A 292 -25.50 0.34 -21.10
C LYS A 292 -26.86 -0.19 -21.56
N THR A 293 -26.97 -0.59 -22.83
CA THR A 293 -28.21 -1.13 -23.40
C THR A 293 -28.57 -2.47 -22.74
N SER A 294 -27.58 -3.34 -22.59
CA SER A 294 -27.71 -4.62 -21.88
C SER A 294 -28.19 -4.43 -20.43
N LEU A 295 -27.58 -3.51 -19.69
CA LEU A 295 -27.94 -3.21 -18.30
C LEU A 295 -29.34 -2.63 -18.16
N SER A 296 -29.75 -1.77 -19.10
CA SER A 296 -31.08 -1.18 -19.11
C SER A 296 -32.16 -2.27 -19.29
N SER A 297 -31.95 -3.18 -20.25
CA SER A 297 -32.83 -4.35 -20.47
C SER A 297 -32.89 -5.29 -19.26
N LEU A 298 -31.74 -5.53 -18.62
CA LEU A 298 -31.65 -6.37 -17.43
C LEU A 298 -32.37 -5.74 -16.23
N LEU A 299 -32.28 -4.42 -16.05
CA LEU A 299 -33.03 -3.68 -15.04
C LEU A 299 -34.54 -3.75 -15.28
N ASP A 300 -35.01 -3.63 -16.52
CA ASP A 300 -36.44 -3.76 -16.86
C ASP A 300 -36.97 -5.17 -16.58
N THR A 301 -36.16 -6.17 -16.92
CA THR A 301 -36.47 -7.58 -16.61
C THR A 301 -36.56 -7.78 -15.11
N TRP A 302 -35.57 -7.30 -14.35
CA TRP A 302 -35.56 -7.42 -12.89
C TRP A 302 -36.77 -6.74 -12.25
N ASP A 303 -37.14 -5.53 -12.69
CA ASP A 303 -38.29 -4.79 -12.16
C ASP A 303 -39.61 -5.52 -12.39
N THR A 304 -39.77 -6.10 -13.58
CA THR A 304 -40.93 -6.91 -13.95
C THR A 304 -41.04 -8.15 -13.06
N LEU A 305 -39.94 -8.90 -12.93
CA LEU A 305 -39.88 -10.12 -12.12
C LEU A 305 -40.07 -9.82 -10.63
N PHE A 306 -39.47 -8.74 -10.12
CA PHE A 306 -39.57 -8.35 -8.72
C PHE A 306 -40.97 -7.84 -8.36
N THR A 307 -41.60 -7.07 -9.24
CA THR A 307 -42.99 -6.62 -9.08
C THR A 307 -43.96 -7.79 -9.05
N ALA A 308 -43.79 -8.75 -9.98
CA ALA A 308 -44.60 -9.98 -9.99
C ALA A 308 -44.39 -10.82 -8.72
N PHE A 309 -43.15 -10.95 -8.26
CA PHE A 309 -42.81 -11.65 -7.01
C PHE A 309 -43.53 -11.02 -5.81
N LEU A 310 -43.42 -9.70 -5.63
CA LEU A 310 -44.10 -8.99 -4.53
C LEU A 310 -45.63 -9.11 -4.58
N ALA A 311 -46.22 -9.08 -5.78
CA ALA A 311 -47.66 -9.26 -5.97
C ALA A 311 -48.13 -10.70 -5.62
N SER A 312 -47.29 -11.71 -5.88
CA SER A 312 -47.59 -13.10 -5.55
C SER A 312 -47.47 -13.40 -4.04
N ASP A 313 -46.55 -12.74 -3.34
CA ASP A 313 -46.29 -12.97 -1.90
C ASP A 313 -47.41 -12.39 -1.01
N THR A 314 -48.11 -11.34 -1.47
CA THR A 314 -49.29 -10.77 -0.79
C THR A 314 -50.51 -11.71 -0.71
N GLN A 315 -50.48 -12.89 -1.34
CA GLN A 315 -51.55 -13.90 -1.25
C GLN A 315 -51.28 -15.01 -0.21
N SER A 316 -50.13 -15.00 0.49
CA SER A 316 -49.83 -15.97 1.54
C SER A 316 -50.23 -15.43 2.93
N ASP A 317 -51.29 -16.00 3.49
CA ASP A 317 -51.93 -15.59 4.75
C ASP A 317 -51.13 -16.03 5.99
N THR A 318 -49.89 -15.56 6.13
CA THR A 318 -49.08 -15.73 7.35
C THR A 318 -48.77 -14.37 7.97
N GLY A 319 -49.71 -13.90 8.78
CA GLY A 319 -49.55 -12.68 9.56
C GLY A 319 -48.44 -12.81 10.61
N VAL A 320 -47.24 -12.32 10.28
CA VAL A 320 -46.36 -11.44 11.09
C VAL A 320 -45.35 -10.87 10.09
N ALA A 321 -45.37 -9.56 9.85
CA ALA A 321 -44.32 -8.91 9.05
C ALA A 321 -42.97 -9.05 9.77
N ASP A 322 -42.14 -9.98 9.31
CA ASP A 322 -40.79 -10.17 9.84
C ASP A 322 -39.95 -8.94 9.46
N ARG A 323 -39.62 -8.07 10.43
CA ARG A 323 -38.87 -6.81 10.22
C ARG A 323 -37.60 -6.91 9.34
N PRO A 324 -36.82 -8.02 9.35
CA PRO A 324 -35.71 -8.24 8.42
C PRO A 324 -36.11 -8.21 6.93
N SER A 325 -37.37 -8.51 6.58
CA SER A 325 -37.88 -8.49 5.20
C SER A 325 -37.98 -7.07 4.64
N LEU A 326 -38.33 -6.08 5.46
CA LEU A 326 -38.49 -4.69 5.04
C LEU A 326 -37.13 -4.04 4.73
N ILE A 327 -36.12 -4.25 5.58
CA ILE A 327 -34.76 -3.69 5.37
C ILE A 327 -34.17 -4.25 4.07
N ALA A 328 -34.29 -5.56 3.88
CA ALA A 328 -33.79 -6.23 2.68
C ALA A 328 -34.51 -5.70 1.43
N GLN A 329 -35.85 -5.64 1.46
CA GLN A 329 -36.67 -5.13 0.35
C GLN A 329 -36.32 -3.69 -0.01
N GLN A 330 -36.25 -2.78 0.97
CA GLN A 330 -35.86 -1.39 0.70
C GLN A 330 -34.43 -1.28 0.18
N SER A 331 -33.51 -2.11 0.67
CA SER A 331 -32.14 -2.16 0.14
C SER A 331 -32.11 -2.51 -1.35
N LEU A 332 -32.90 -3.48 -1.81
CA LEU A 332 -32.94 -3.84 -3.23
C LEU A 332 -33.56 -2.72 -4.08
N LEU A 333 -34.65 -2.11 -3.60
CA LEU A 333 -35.32 -1.02 -4.32
C LEU A 333 -34.45 0.25 -4.42
N VAL A 334 -33.71 0.58 -3.36
CA VAL A 334 -32.73 1.68 -3.39
C VAL A 334 -31.60 1.37 -4.38
N ARG A 335 -31.05 0.15 -4.36
CA ARG A 335 -30.03 -0.28 -5.33
C ARG A 335 -30.55 -0.22 -6.76
N PHE A 336 -31.77 -0.69 -7.01
CA PHE A 336 -32.41 -0.60 -8.33
C PHE A 336 -32.45 0.84 -8.85
N ASP A 337 -32.92 1.77 -8.02
CA ASP A 337 -33.01 3.18 -8.43
C ASP A 337 -31.62 3.79 -8.68
N VAL A 338 -30.62 3.44 -7.87
CA VAL A 338 -29.23 3.87 -8.09
C VAL A 338 -28.63 3.26 -9.37
N CYS A 339 -28.83 1.96 -9.62
CA CYS A 339 -28.36 1.28 -10.83
C CYS A 339 -28.96 1.91 -12.08
N ARG A 340 -30.25 2.26 -12.05
CA ARG A 340 -30.91 2.93 -13.17
C ARG A 340 -30.25 4.27 -13.48
N ILE A 341 -30.02 5.09 -12.44
CA ILE A 341 -29.33 6.38 -12.58
C ILE A 341 -27.91 6.17 -13.10
N MET A 342 -27.15 5.22 -12.58
CA MET A 342 -25.79 4.91 -13.03
C MET A 342 -25.76 4.48 -14.51
N SER A 343 -26.63 3.55 -14.91
CA SER A 343 -26.72 3.06 -16.29
C SER A 343 -27.04 4.18 -17.27
N ASP A 344 -28.04 5.01 -16.95
CA ASP A 344 -28.44 6.13 -17.82
C ASP A 344 -27.30 7.15 -17.99
N MET A 345 -26.54 7.38 -16.93
CA MET A 345 -25.47 8.37 -16.85
C MET A 345 -24.08 7.85 -17.24
N ALA A 346 -23.92 6.56 -17.51
CA ALA A 346 -22.63 5.92 -17.79
C ALA A 346 -21.93 6.46 -19.05
N VAL A 347 -22.69 7.01 -19.99
CA VAL A 347 -22.20 7.64 -21.23
C VAL A 347 -22.60 9.12 -21.33
N GLU A 348 -22.93 9.75 -20.20
CA GLU A 348 -23.27 11.17 -20.11
C GLU A 348 -22.10 11.97 -19.50
N ARG A 349 -21.66 13.02 -20.20
CA ARG A 349 -20.51 13.86 -19.82
C ARG A 349 -20.87 15.00 -18.88
N SER A 350 -22.12 15.45 -18.96
CA SER A 350 -22.61 16.59 -18.19
C SER A 350 -23.13 16.13 -16.84
N GLU A 351 -22.71 16.80 -15.76
CA GLU A 351 -23.28 16.55 -14.44
C GLU A 351 -24.71 17.08 -14.36
N ILE A 352 -25.13 17.93 -15.30
CA ILE A 352 -26.53 18.38 -15.35
C ILE A 352 -27.50 17.28 -15.80
N GLY A 353 -27.00 16.25 -16.48
CA GLY A 353 -27.82 15.12 -16.90
C GLY A 353 -28.49 14.40 -15.73
N TYR A 354 -27.92 14.47 -14.52
CA TYR A 354 -28.53 13.91 -13.31
C TYR A 354 -29.88 14.55 -12.94
N ASP A 355 -30.22 15.74 -13.46
CA ASP A 355 -31.47 16.43 -13.15
C ASP A 355 -32.71 15.65 -13.61
N ILE A 356 -32.59 14.90 -14.72
CA ILE A 356 -33.67 14.05 -15.23
C ILE A 356 -34.07 12.97 -14.21
N HIS A 357 -33.20 12.70 -13.23
CA HIS A 357 -33.38 11.71 -12.18
C HIS A 357 -33.71 12.29 -10.80
N ILE A 358 -34.01 13.59 -10.67
CA ILE A 358 -34.34 14.21 -9.37
C ILE A 358 -35.48 13.47 -8.66
N GLU A 359 -36.53 13.07 -9.38
CA GLU A 359 -37.64 12.31 -8.78
C GLU A 359 -37.21 10.91 -8.30
N ARG A 360 -36.22 10.28 -8.97
CA ARG A 360 -35.64 9.02 -8.49
C ARG A 360 -34.82 9.24 -7.22
N PHE A 361 -34.01 10.31 -7.14
CA PHE A 361 -33.29 10.67 -5.91
C PHE A 361 -34.24 10.96 -4.75
N LYS A 362 -35.34 11.70 -4.98
CA LYS A 362 -36.37 11.94 -3.96
C LYS A 362 -37.03 10.64 -3.50
N ARG A 363 -37.32 9.73 -4.42
CA ARG A 363 -37.85 8.39 -4.09
C ARG A 363 -36.88 7.59 -3.24
N ILE A 364 -35.58 7.61 -3.57
CA ILE A 364 -34.53 6.99 -2.75
C ILE A 364 -34.55 7.57 -1.33
N ALA A 365 -34.57 8.91 -1.19
CA ALA A 365 -34.64 9.56 0.12
C ALA A 365 -35.87 9.11 0.93
N GLY A 366 -37.06 9.09 0.30
CA GLY A 366 -38.29 8.62 0.96
C GLY A 366 -38.23 7.16 1.43
N ARG A 367 -37.60 6.27 0.65
CA ARG A 367 -37.37 4.87 1.05
C ARG A 367 -36.44 4.77 2.26
N LEU A 368 -35.36 5.54 2.28
CA LEU A 368 -34.41 5.59 3.39
C LEU A 368 -35.06 6.17 4.66
N GLU A 369 -35.92 7.18 4.55
CA GLU A 369 -36.66 7.75 5.68
C GLU A 369 -37.69 6.77 6.26
N SER A 370 -38.41 6.06 5.38
CA SER A 370 -39.33 5.00 5.80
C SER A 370 -38.59 3.90 6.54
N LEU A 371 -37.40 3.52 6.07
CA LEU A 371 -36.55 2.55 6.74
C LEU A 371 -36.07 3.07 8.10
N ALA A 372 -35.56 4.29 8.16
CA ALA A 372 -35.08 4.92 9.38
C ALA A 372 -36.16 5.03 10.47
N SER A 373 -37.40 5.32 10.07
CA SER A 373 -38.56 5.42 10.97
C SER A 373 -38.96 4.07 11.59
N SER A 374 -38.59 2.97 10.96
CA SER A 374 -38.84 1.61 11.47
C SER A 374 -37.80 1.13 12.50
N ILE A 375 -36.71 1.88 12.70
CA ILE A 375 -35.62 1.56 13.64
C ILE A 375 -35.88 2.28 14.99
N PRO A 376 -36.08 1.57 16.12
CA PRO A 376 -36.39 2.18 17.41
C PRO A 376 -35.31 3.17 17.89
N THR A 377 -35.75 4.36 18.32
CA THR A 377 -34.92 5.53 18.67
C THR A 377 -33.95 5.32 19.85
N VAL A 378 -34.16 4.30 20.68
CA VAL A 378 -33.39 4.04 21.92
C VAL A 378 -31.97 3.47 21.65
N ALA A 379 -31.63 3.14 20.41
CA ALA A 379 -30.39 2.42 20.08
C ALA A 379 -29.17 3.32 19.77
N LYS A 380 -29.30 4.66 19.70
CA LYS A 380 -28.50 5.39 18.69
C LYS A 380 -27.20 6.09 19.08
N GLU A 381 -26.85 6.37 20.33
CA GLU A 381 -25.54 7.03 20.58
C GLU A 381 -24.74 6.50 21.77
N LYS A 382 -25.33 5.61 22.58
CA LYS A 382 -24.67 5.01 23.76
C LYS A 382 -25.03 3.54 23.97
N ASP A 383 -25.36 2.81 22.90
CA ASP A 383 -25.55 1.37 23.01
C ASP A 383 -24.29 0.61 22.54
N PRO A 384 -23.50 0.03 23.46
CA PRO A 384 -22.39 -0.88 23.12
C PRO A 384 -22.78 -2.10 22.26
N ARG A 385 -24.08 -2.30 22.02
CA ARG A 385 -24.66 -3.39 21.21
C ARG A 385 -24.88 -3.03 19.73
N SER A 386 -24.47 -1.85 19.24
CA SER A 386 -24.57 -1.53 17.80
C SER A 386 -23.44 -2.20 16.99
N PRO A 387 -23.72 -2.68 15.76
CA PRO A 387 -22.68 -3.22 14.87
C PRO A 387 -21.65 -2.13 14.56
N LYS A 388 -20.38 -2.43 14.82
CA LYS A 388 -19.27 -1.49 14.59
C LYS A 388 -18.65 -1.66 13.22
N PHE A 389 -18.71 -2.88 12.71
CA PHE A 389 -18.16 -3.24 11.42
C PHE A 389 -19.05 -4.31 10.79
N THR A 390 -19.45 -4.09 9.54
CA THR A 390 -20.06 -5.12 8.68
C THR A 390 -19.09 -5.47 7.56
N PHE A 391 -19.01 -6.75 7.22
CA PHE A 391 -18.10 -7.22 6.18
C PHE A 391 -18.55 -6.76 4.78
N ASP A 392 -19.86 -6.84 4.53
CA ASP A 392 -20.48 -6.37 3.30
C ASP A 392 -20.68 -4.84 3.31
N MET A 393 -20.72 -4.27 2.12
CA MET A 393 -21.14 -2.89 1.89
C MET A 393 -22.65 -2.74 2.15
N GLY A 394 -23.01 -1.85 3.08
CA GLY A 394 -24.39 -1.57 3.45
C GLY A 394 -24.99 -0.43 2.63
N PHE A 395 -25.60 0.54 3.32
CA PHE A 395 -26.24 1.70 2.67
C PHE A 395 -25.25 2.84 2.38
N MET A 396 -24.05 2.82 2.96
CA MET A 396 -23.11 3.95 2.87
C MET A 396 -22.72 4.30 1.43
N PRO A 397 -22.39 3.34 0.54
CA PRO A 397 -21.98 3.68 -0.83
C PRO A 397 -23.12 4.28 -1.66
N VAL A 398 -24.35 3.76 -1.52
CA VAL A 398 -25.52 4.25 -2.27
C VAL A 398 -25.97 5.63 -1.78
N MET A 399 -25.93 5.88 -0.47
CA MET A 399 -26.20 7.21 0.10
C MET A 399 -25.12 8.22 -0.33
N ASN A 400 -23.85 7.82 -0.30
CA ASN A 400 -22.75 8.63 -0.78
C ASN A 400 -22.91 9.01 -2.26
N PHE A 401 -23.23 8.04 -3.11
CA PHE A 401 -23.52 8.30 -4.52
C PHE A 401 -24.64 9.34 -4.68
N CYS A 402 -25.75 9.18 -3.95
CA CYS A 402 -26.87 10.11 -4.02
C CYS A 402 -26.49 11.52 -3.56
N MET A 403 -25.74 11.64 -2.47
CA MET A 403 -25.28 12.94 -1.98
C MET A 403 -24.26 13.60 -2.92
N ILE A 404 -23.38 12.84 -3.57
CA ILE A 404 -22.43 13.43 -4.52
C ILE A 404 -23.13 13.79 -5.84
N LYS A 405 -24.01 12.93 -6.37
CA LYS A 405 -24.56 13.08 -7.72
C LYS A 405 -25.90 13.81 -7.83
N CYS A 406 -26.74 13.80 -6.80
CA CYS A 406 -27.96 14.60 -6.79
C CYS A 406 -27.60 16.10 -6.79
N ARG A 407 -28.28 16.93 -7.58
CA ARG A 407 -28.10 18.40 -7.59
C ARG A 407 -29.13 19.15 -6.74
N ASN A 408 -30.14 18.46 -6.22
CA ASN A 408 -31.17 19.05 -5.36
C ASN A 408 -30.69 19.11 -3.90
N PHE A 409 -30.49 20.32 -3.38
CA PHE A 409 -29.98 20.57 -2.02
C PHE A 409 -30.77 19.82 -0.94
N GLU A 410 -32.10 19.98 -0.92
CA GLU A 410 -32.97 19.39 0.09
C GLU A 410 -32.88 17.86 0.13
N THR A 411 -32.87 17.23 -1.05
CA THR A 411 -32.74 15.77 -1.15
C THR A 411 -31.39 15.27 -0.65
N ARG A 412 -30.30 16.00 -0.93
CA ARG A 412 -28.96 15.65 -0.43
C ARG A 412 -28.90 15.73 1.09
N LEU A 413 -29.44 16.80 1.67
CA LEU A 413 -29.45 17.02 3.11
C LEU A 413 -30.32 15.99 3.85
N ARG A 414 -31.49 15.65 3.29
CA ARG A 414 -32.34 14.56 3.80
C ARG A 414 -31.57 13.23 3.88
N ILE A 415 -30.85 12.86 2.81
CA ILE A 415 -30.05 11.63 2.79
C ILE A 415 -28.86 11.71 3.77
N TRP A 416 -28.20 12.87 3.85
CA TRP A 416 -27.07 13.08 4.76
C TRP A 416 -27.44 12.83 6.23
N ARG A 417 -28.59 13.34 6.68
CA ARG A 417 -29.11 13.12 8.04
C ARG A 417 -29.42 11.66 8.35
N LEU A 418 -29.65 10.83 7.34
CA LEU A 418 -29.97 9.41 7.50
C LEU A 418 -28.73 8.51 7.55
N MET A 419 -27.57 9.00 7.11
CA MET A 419 -26.36 8.20 7.05
C MET A 419 -25.91 7.67 8.44
N PRO A 420 -25.87 8.48 9.52
CA PRO A 420 -25.58 7.98 10.87
C PRO A 420 -26.63 6.99 11.41
N ILE A 421 -27.84 7.03 10.85
CA ILE A 421 -28.98 6.23 11.31
C ILE A 421 -28.96 4.83 10.69
N LEU A 422 -28.63 4.74 9.40
CA LEU A 422 -28.77 3.53 8.61
C LEU A 422 -27.46 2.74 8.45
N SER A 423 -26.31 3.37 8.72
CA SER A 423 -25.00 2.74 8.52
C SER A 423 -24.31 2.32 9.81
N SER A 424 -23.46 1.30 9.68
CA SER A 424 -22.50 0.92 10.73
C SER A 424 -21.33 1.92 10.77
N ALA A 425 -20.57 1.95 11.87
CA ALA A 425 -19.39 2.81 11.96
C ALA A 425 -18.37 2.52 10.84
N ARG A 426 -18.27 1.26 10.42
CA ARG A 426 -17.54 0.81 9.24
C ARG A 426 -18.35 -0.22 8.45
N GLU A 427 -18.38 -0.09 7.13
CA GLU A 427 -18.99 -1.05 6.20
C GLU A 427 -17.95 -1.43 5.15
N SER A 428 -17.38 -2.64 5.23
CA SER A 428 -16.18 -3.00 4.46
C SER A 428 -15.06 -1.94 4.71
N LEU A 429 -14.53 -1.32 3.66
CA LEU A 429 -13.54 -0.25 3.75
C LEU A 429 -14.14 1.15 3.97
N TRP A 430 -15.47 1.30 3.91
CA TRP A 430 -16.13 2.59 4.12
C TRP A 430 -16.18 2.97 5.60
N ASN A 431 -15.84 4.23 5.91
CA ASN A 431 -15.83 4.77 7.26
C ASN A 431 -16.90 5.86 7.41
N LEU A 432 -17.83 5.68 8.34
CA LEU A 432 -18.97 6.58 8.55
C LEU A 432 -18.55 8.03 8.80
N SER A 433 -17.60 8.23 9.72
CA SER A 433 -17.14 9.57 10.12
C SER A 433 -16.49 10.33 8.95
N LEU A 434 -15.68 9.63 8.15
CA LEU A 434 -15.07 10.19 6.95
C LEU A 434 -16.12 10.55 5.91
N MET A 435 -17.10 9.67 5.68
CA MET A 435 -18.13 9.90 4.67
C MET A 435 -19.08 11.05 5.03
N ILE A 436 -19.45 11.19 6.30
CA ILE A 436 -20.26 12.32 6.79
C ILE A 436 -19.50 13.63 6.56
N ALA A 437 -18.23 13.69 6.96
CA ALA A 437 -17.41 14.89 6.82
C ALA A 437 -17.20 15.28 5.35
N LEU A 438 -16.88 14.31 4.50
CA LEU A 438 -16.65 14.52 3.08
C LEU A 438 -17.92 15.00 2.36
N THR A 439 -19.03 14.30 2.55
CA THR A 439 -20.29 14.64 1.86
C THR A 439 -20.88 15.95 2.36
N ARG A 440 -20.75 16.28 3.65
CA ARG A 440 -21.06 17.61 4.19
C ARG A 440 -20.27 18.67 3.45
N ARG A 441 -18.95 18.50 3.35
CA ARG A 441 -18.06 19.48 2.72
C ARG A 441 -18.38 19.71 1.23
N VAL A 442 -18.74 18.65 0.51
CA VAL A 442 -19.20 18.74 -0.89
C VAL A 442 -20.48 19.58 -0.98
N ILE A 443 -21.47 19.30 -0.15
CA ILE A 443 -22.75 20.01 -0.15
C ILE A 443 -22.53 21.48 0.20
N GLU A 444 -21.71 21.77 1.22
CA GLU A 444 -21.36 23.14 1.64
C GLU A 444 -20.70 23.95 0.51
N ILE A 445 -19.75 23.36 -0.21
CA ILE A 445 -19.05 24.04 -1.31
C ILE A 445 -19.96 24.28 -2.50
N GLU A 446 -20.67 23.24 -2.95
CA GLU A 446 -21.50 23.37 -4.15
C GLU A 446 -22.66 24.33 -3.91
N HIS A 447 -23.34 24.24 -2.76
CA HIS A 447 -24.50 25.07 -2.44
C HIS A 447 -24.16 26.38 -1.73
N LYS A 448 -22.89 26.63 -1.40
CA LYS A 448 -22.42 27.81 -0.66
C LYS A 448 -23.18 28.00 0.66
N VAL A 449 -23.35 26.93 1.42
CA VAL A 449 -23.98 26.92 2.74
C VAL A 449 -22.99 26.47 3.79
N HIS A 450 -23.24 26.82 5.04
CA HIS A 450 -22.65 26.14 6.18
C HIS A 450 -23.69 25.19 6.76
N ILE A 451 -23.32 23.95 7.03
CA ILE A 451 -24.16 22.94 7.69
C ILE A 451 -23.50 22.68 9.04
N ASP A 452 -24.22 22.61 10.16
CA ASP A 452 -23.65 22.25 11.47
C ASP A 452 -23.72 20.73 11.74
N GLU A 453 -23.37 20.28 12.95
CA GLU A 453 -23.41 18.85 13.32
C GLU A 453 -24.83 18.29 13.42
N ASP A 454 -25.82 19.13 13.74
CA ASP A 454 -27.24 18.78 13.80
C ASP A 454 -27.92 18.83 12.41
N GLY A 455 -27.17 19.25 11.39
CA GLY A 455 -27.66 19.43 10.03
C GLY A 455 -28.52 20.68 9.85
N GLN A 456 -28.46 21.66 10.76
CA GLN A 456 -28.99 23.01 10.51
C GLN A 456 -28.05 23.74 9.56
N HIS A 457 -28.60 24.68 8.79
CA HIS A 457 -27.82 25.34 7.74
C HIS A 457 -28.24 26.79 7.51
N THR A 458 -27.31 27.56 6.96
CA THR A 458 -27.60 28.89 6.41
C THR A 458 -28.51 28.78 5.17
N SER A 459 -29.23 29.84 4.83
CA SER A 459 -30.01 29.87 3.58
C SER A 459 -29.08 29.73 2.37
N PRO A 460 -29.42 28.89 1.37
CA PRO A 460 -28.63 28.77 0.15
C PRO A 460 -28.60 30.09 -0.62
N ALA A 461 -27.44 30.43 -1.20
CA ALA A 461 -27.22 31.71 -1.86
C ALA A 461 -28.07 31.95 -3.13
N SER A 462 -28.70 30.89 -3.68
CA SER A 462 -29.63 30.96 -4.80
C SER A 462 -30.57 29.75 -4.80
N SER A 463 -31.80 29.93 -5.29
CA SER A 463 -32.75 28.85 -5.59
C SER A 463 -32.56 28.24 -6.99
N GLU A 464 -31.62 28.76 -7.79
CA GLU A 464 -31.35 28.29 -9.15
C GLU A 464 -30.54 26.96 -9.17
N PRO A 465 -30.69 26.13 -10.22
CA PRO A 465 -29.93 24.89 -10.36
C PRO A 465 -28.42 25.14 -10.44
N LEU A 466 -27.62 24.39 -9.66
CA LEU A 466 -26.17 24.49 -9.59
C LEU A 466 -25.50 24.42 -10.97
N PRO A 467 -24.85 25.47 -11.51
CA PRO A 467 -24.19 25.40 -12.83
C PRO A 467 -23.20 24.23 -12.92
N ASP A 468 -23.13 23.56 -14.07
CA ASP A 468 -22.28 22.36 -14.30
C ASP A 468 -20.81 22.57 -13.89
N ARG A 469 -20.27 23.78 -14.11
CA ARG A 469 -18.90 24.17 -13.73
C ARG A 469 -18.64 24.24 -12.22
N MET A 470 -19.69 24.35 -11.41
CA MET A 470 -19.59 24.42 -9.95
C MET A 470 -19.63 23.02 -9.29
N ARG A 471 -19.78 21.96 -10.09
CA ARG A 471 -19.86 20.58 -9.63
C ARG A 471 -18.48 20.03 -9.33
N ILE A 472 -18.31 19.44 -8.16
CA ILE A 472 -17.10 18.73 -7.78
C ILE A 472 -17.10 17.39 -8.50
N ARG A 473 -16.20 17.25 -9.50
CA ARG A 473 -16.11 16.06 -10.36
C ARG A 473 -15.19 14.97 -9.82
N HIS A 474 -14.17 15.36 -9.05
CA HIS A 474 -13.16 14.47 -8.51
C HIS A 474 -12.80 14.85 -7.08
N MET A 475 -12.60 13.85 -6.22
CA MET A 475 -12.22 14.02 -4.82
C MET A 475 -11.19 12.94 -4.46
N PRO A 476 -9.89 13.22 -4.63
CA PRO A 476 -8.88 12.30 -4.14
C PRO A 476 -8.91 12.36 -2.60
N VAL A 477 -9.30 11.27 -1.95
CA VAL A 477 -9.22 11.14 -0.50
C VAL A 477 -7.90 10.45 -0.19
N GLU A 478 -6.90 11.24 0.20
CA GLU A 478 -5.61 10.71 0.61
C GLU A 478 -5.69 10.23 2.07
N THR A 479 -5.86 8.93 2.27
CA THR A 479 -5.79 8.35 3.62
C THR A 479 -4.32 8.25 4.03
N ARG A 480 -3.88 9.11 4.96
CA ARG A 480 -2.61 8.92 5.67
C ARG A 480 -2.66 7.56 6.37
N ARG A 481 -1.96 6.55 5.84
CA ARG A 481 -1.74 5.27 6.51
C ARG A 481 -0.81 5.49 7.70
N GLU A 482 -1.35 5.75 8.89
CA GLU A 482 -0.63 5.38 10.12
C GLU A 482 -0.59 3.85 10.15
N ARG A 483 0.52 3.26 9.69
CA ARG A 483 0.75 1.83 9.91
C ARG A 483 0.83 1.63 11.42
N LEU A 484 -0.06 0.80 11.97
CA LEU A 484 0.16 0.10 13.23
C LEU A 484 1.31 -0.90 13.05
N CYS A 485 2.52 -0.39 12.87
CA CYS A 485 3.76 -1.15 12.95
C CYS A 485 4.69 -0.38 13.90
N GLY A 486 4.52 -0.69 15.19
CA GLY A 486 5.57 -0.65 16.22
C GLY A 486 6.40 0.63 16.36
N ASP A 487 5.82 1.65 16.98
CA ASP A 487 6.58 2.46 17.94
C ASP A 487 5.60 3.11 18.91
N MET A 488 5.75 2.88 20.22
CA MET A 488 5.29 3.81 21.26
C MET A 488 5.95 3.48 22.59
N THR A 489 7.08 4.13 22.84
CA THR A 489 7.41 4.56 24.20
C THR A 489 7.26 6.08 24.26
N GLY A 490 6.15 6.52 24.84
CA GLY A 490 6.02 7.85 25.44
C GLY A 490 5.01 8.79 24.78
N MET A 491 3.78 8.83 25.30
CA MET A 491 3.15 10.08 25.73
C MET A 491 1.88 9.80 26.54
N ARG A 492 1.77 10.48 27.69
CA ARG A 492 0.62 10.46 28.58
C ARG A 492 -0.50 11.36 28.02
N HIS A 493 -1.73 10.85 28.13
CA HIS A 493 -3.01 11.56 28.25
C HIS A 493 -3.17 12.96 27.62
N SER A 494 -3.84 13.01 26.47
CA SER A 494 -4.85 14.03 26.11
C SER A 494 -5.73 13.51 24.95
N PRO A 495 -7.04 13.80 24.91
CA PRO A 495 -7.95 13.29 23.86
C PRO A 495 -7.67 13.98 22.51
N PRO A 496 -7.82 13.28 21.36
CA PRO A 496 -7.48 13.83 20.06
C PRO A 496 -8.52 14.88 19.62
N GLN A 497 -8.08 16.13 19.49
CA GLN A 497 -8.80 17.16 18.76
C GLN A 497 -8.46 17.03 17.27
N THR A 498 -9.38 16.50 16.47
CA THR A 498 -9.28 16.45 15.02
C THR A 498 -9.55 17.83 14.42
N THR A 499 -8.52 18.63 14.23
CA THR A 499 -8.56 19.82 13.36
C THR A 499 -7.33 19.83 12.46
N ALA A 500 -7.43 19.14 11.32
CA ALA A 500 -6.49 19.32 10.20
C ALA A 500 -7.32 19.70 8.95
N PRO A 501 -6.93 20.74 8.18
CA PRO A 501 -7.73 21.23 7.07
C PRO A 501 -7.71 20.25 5.88
N LEU A 502 -8.89 19.97 5.33
CA LEU A 502 -9.08 19.26 4.06
C LEU A 502 -8.70 20.19 2.90
N THR A 503 -7.63 19.87 2.18
CA THR A 503 -7.24 20.60 0.96
C THR A 503 -8.13 20.15 -0.21
N ILE A 504 -8.93 21.06 -0.76
CA ILE A 504 -9.76 20.83 -1.94
C ILE A 504 -9.17 21.65 -3.08
N THR A 505 -8.55 20.97 -4.04
CA THR A 505 -7.98 21.59 -5.23
C THR A 505 -9.08 21.84 -6.26
N HIS A 506 -9.37 23.11 -6.56
CA HIS A 506 -10.04 23.50 -7.80
C HIS A 506 -9.04 23.31 -8.95
N ILE A 507 -9.35 22.41 -9.89
CA ILE A 507 -8.60 22.31 -11.15
C ILE A 507 -9.23 23.33 -12.10
N ASP A 508 -8.64 24.52 -12.16
CA ASP A 508 -8.85 25.41 -13.30
C ASP A 508 -8.12 24.80 -14.50
N GLY A 509 -8.89 24.04 -15.28
CA GLY A 509 -8.48 23.57 -16.59
C GLY A 509 -8.49 24.72 -17.58
N THR A 510 -7.37 25.44 -17.69
CA THR A 510 -7.06 26.20 -18.90
C THR A 510 -5.55 26.27 -19.12
N MET A 511 -5.12 25.74 -20.28
CA MET A 511 -3.82 25.94 -20.95
C MET A 511 -2.56 25.26 -20.38
N ALA A 512 -2.45 23.93 -20.40
CA ALA A 512 -1.13 23.27 -20.31
C ALA A 512 -0.95 21.98 -21.15
N SER A 513 -2.01 21.35 -21.64
CA SER A 513 -1.91 20.02 -22.27
C SER A 513 -1.37 20.02 -23.72
N GLN A 514 -1.09 21.18 -24.32
CA GLN A 514 -0.46 21.26 -25.64
C GLN A 514 1.09 21.32 -25.59
N SER A 515 1.73 21.37 -24.41
CA SER A 515 3.19 21.58 -24.30
C SER A 515 4.04 20.31 -24.02
N LEU A 516 3.55 19.35 -23.23
CA LEU A 516 4.34 18.18 -22.79
C LEU A 516 4.60 17.14 -23.90
N GLY A 517 3.65 16.95 -24.84
CA GLY A 517 3.84 16.00 -25.94
C GLY A 517 4.94 16.41 -26.93
N ASN A 518 5.17 17.73 -27.07
CA ASN A 518 6.21 18.27 -27.94
C ASN A 518 7.60 18.17 -27.29
N ILE A 519 7.72 18.37 -25.97
CA ILE A 519 9.05 18.33 -25.33
C ILE A 519 9.58 16.91 -25.10
N SER A 520 8.71 15.94 -24.81
CA SER A 520 9.11 14.54 -24.66
C SER A 520 9.66 13.97 -25.98
N SER A 521 9.09 14.37 -27.13
CA SER A 521 9.61 14.00 -28.44
C SER A 521 10.93 14.69 -28.74
N VAL A 522 11.11 15.97 -28.41
CA VAL A 522 12.40 16.68 -28.53
C VAL A 522 13.49 15.96 -27.72
N ILE A 523 13.22 15.63 -26.46
CA ILE A 523 14.14 14.87 -25.61
C ILE A 523 14.46 13.54 -26.29
N SER A 524 13.45 12.75 -26.65
CA SER A 524 13.63 11.42 -27.24
C SER A 524 14.45 11.46 -28.54
N SER A 525 14.13 12.37 -29.47
CA SER A 525 14.85 12.55 -30.73
C SER A 525 16.29 13.02 -30.51
N SER A 526 16.53 13.93 -29.56
CA SER A 526 17.88 14.37 -29.24
C SER A 526 18.73 13.23 -28.67
N ILE A 527 18.18 12.42 -27.78
CA ILE A 527 18.88 11.26 -27.22
C ILE A 527 19.16 10.22 -28.29
N HIS A 528 18.21 9.97 -29.21
CA HIS A 528 18.46 9.09 -30.35
C HIS A 528 19.63 9.58 -31.20
N SER A 529 19.73 10.88 -31.48
CA SER A 529 20.84 11.46 -32.25
C SER A 529 22.20 11.38 -31.54
N HIS A 530 22.20 11.36 -30.20
CA HIS A 530 23.41 11.33 -29.37
C HIS A 530 23.73 9.95 -28.81
N TYR A 531 22.94 8.91 -29.13
CA TYR A 531 23.05 7.59 -28.52
C TYR A 531 24.45 6.99 -28.67
N GLU A 532 25.06 7.05 -29.87
CA GLU A 532 26.41 6.55 -30.09
C GLU A 532 27.48 7.33 -29.30
N SER A 533 27.28 8.64 -29.09
CA SER A 533 28.19 9.44 -28.26
C SER A 533 28.04 9.09 -26.78
N ILE A 534 26.83 8.82 -26.30
CA ILE A 534 26.58 8.33 -24.93
C ILE A 534 27.16 6.93 -24.75
N LYS A 535 26.96 6.05 -25.74
CA LYS A 535 27.51 4.69 -25.77
C LYS A 535 29.04 4.68 -25.72
N SER A 536 29.69 5.66 -26.35
CA SER A 536 31.16 5.78 -26.35
C SER A 536 31.79 5.93 -24.96
N LEU A 537 31.00 6.32 -23.95
CA LEU A 537 31.42 6.39 -22.55
C LEU A 537 31.82 5.02 -21.99
N ASN A 538 31.08 3.97 -22.40
CA ASN A 538 31.24 2.61 -21.90
C ASN A 538 31.79 1.62 -22.94
N TYR A 539 31.70 1.94 -24.23
CA TYR A 539 32.02 1.01 -25.31
C TYR A 539 32.93 1.64 -26.37
N LYS A 540 33.77 0.82 -27.00
CA LYS A 540 34.47 1.23 -28.22
C LYS A 540 33.46 1.34 -29.36
N VAL A 541 33.31 2.54 -29.91
CA VAL A 541 32.44 2.79 -31.07
C VAL A 541 33.28 2.66 -32.35
N ASN A 542 32.82 1.86 -33.31
CA ASN A 542 33.42 1.83 -34.64
C ASN A 542 33.10 3.14 -35.37
N PRO A 543 34.10 3.85 -35.95
CA PRO A 543 33.84 5.13 -36.59
C PRO A 543 32.83 4.97 -37.74
N SER A 544 31.80 5.81 -37.75
CA SER A 544 30.88 5.95 -38.88
C SER A 544 31.63 6.53 -40.10
N PRO A 545 31.29 6.13 -41.34
CA PRO A 545 31.94 6.65 -42.56
C PRO A 545 31.83 8.17 -42.76
N SER A 546 30.99 8.86 -41.97
CA SER A 546 30.63 10.27 -42.12
C SER A 546 31.30 11.22 -41.11
N SER A 547 32.08 10.74 -40.13
CA SER A 547 32.86 11.60 -39.23
C SER A 547 34.18 10.95 -38.81
N PRO A 548 35.33 11.36 -39.38
CA PRO A 548 36.63 10.94 -38.90
C PRO A 548 37.02 11.81 -37.72
N THR A 549 36.54 11.49 -36.51
CA THR A 549 36.99 12.14 -35.27
C THR A 549 37.32 11.14 -34.17
N ASP A 550 38.34 11.52 -33.41
CA ASP A 550 39.16 10.94 -32.33
C ASP A 550 38.44 10.22 -31.16
N ILE A 551 37.31 9.55 -31.41
CA ILE A 551 36.55 8.83 -30.36
C ILE A 551 37.19 7.45 -30.07
N SER A 552 37.91 6.87 -31.04
CA SER A 552 38.48 5.52 -30.93
C SER A 552 39.70 5.41 -30.00
N SER A 553 40.31 6.54 -29.60
CA SER A 553 41.50 6.60 -28.75
C SER A 553 41.18 6.67 -27.24
N ARG A 554 39.91 6.87 -26.86
CA ARG A 554 39.49 7.08 -25.46
C ARG A 554 39.40 5.77 -24.67
N VAL A 555 39.64 5.86 -23.36
CA VAL A 555 39.47 4.76 -22.41
C VAL A 555 37.99 4.69 -22.01
N GLN A 556 37.40 3.50 -22.04
CA GLN A 556 35.99 3.28 -21.67
C GLN A 556 35.86 3.04 -20.17
N ILE A 557 34.84 3.61 -19.53
CA ILE A 557 34.62 3.51 -18.08
C ILE A 557 34.45 2.05 -17.64
N HIS A 558 33.57 1.29 -18.31
CA HIS A 558 33.30 -0.09 -17.90
C HIS A 558 34.54 -1.01 -17.96
N SER A 559 35.34 -0.92 -19.02
CA SER A 559 36.50 -1.79 -19.24
C SER A 559 37.78 -1.34 -18.52
N ASN A 560 37.78 -0.14 -17.94
CA ASN A 560 38.85 0.40 -17.11
C ASN A 560 38.33 0.82 -15.74
N PRO A 561 37.95 -0.15 -14.88
CA PRO A 561 37.38 0.15 -13.58
C PRO A 561 38.41 0.79 -12.66
N GLU A 562 38.10 1.99 -12.18
CA GLU A 562 38.95 2.76 -11.25
C GLU A 562 38.30 2.87 -9.87
N LEU A 563 39.10 2.75 -8.81
CA LEU A 563 38.60 2.76 -7.43
C LEU A 563 38.29 4.19 -6.94
N ALA A 564 37.57 4.26 -5.83
CA ALA A 564 37.30 5.49 -5.08
C ALA A 564 38.53 6.44 -5.00
N TYR A 565 38.35 7.68 -5.47
CA TYR A 565 39.35 8.76 -5.58
C TYR A 565 40.53 8.49 -6.52
N LYS A 566 40.42 7.48 -7.38
CA LYS A 566 41.41 7.13 -8.39
C LYS A 566 40.82 7.10 -9.80
N GLU A 567 39.62 7.61 -9.98
CA GLU A 567 38.83 7.60 -11.22
C GLU A 567 39.28 8.67 -12.23
N PHE A 568 40.58 8.74 -12.49
CA PHE A 568 41.20 9.77 -13.33
C PHE A 568 40.90 9.58 -14.81
N ASP A 569 40.89 8.33 -15.30
CA ASP A 569 40.55 8.03 -16.69
C ASP A 569 39.06 8.23 -16.93
N ALA A 570 38.19 7.79 -16.02
CA ALA A 570 36.75 8.04 -16.10
C ALA A 570 36.43 9.55 -16.11
N HIS A 571 37.08 10.32 -15.24
CA HIS A 571 37.02 11.79 -15.21
C HIS A 571 37.48 12.41 -16.53
N SER A 572 38.64 11.99 -17.03
CA SER A 572 39.22 12.49 -18.28
C SER A 572 38.33 12.16 -19.49
N THR A 573 37.73 10.96 -19.51
CA THR A 573 36.80 10.55 -20.56
C THR A 573 35.55 11.43 -20.57
N PHE A 574 34.94 11.72 -19.42
CA PHE A 574 33.78 12.60 -19.32
C PHE A 574 34.09 14.03 -19.78
N THR A 575 35.14 14.62 -19.22
CA THR A 575 35.52 16.01 -19.53
C THR A 575 35.88 16.16 -21.00
N SER A 576 36.66 15.23 -21.55
CA SER A 576 37.00 15.20 -22.98
C SER A 576 35.75 15.04 -23.86
N LEU A 577 34.81 14.16 -23.48
CA LEU A 577 33.56 13.94 -24.20
C LEU A 577 32.71 15.20 -24.27
N LEU A 578 32.54 15.90 -23.15
CA LEU A 578 31.73 17.11 -23.07
C LEU A 578 32.39 18.31 -23.78
N THR A 579 33.72 18.35 -23.87
CA THR A 579 34.47 19.40 -24.59
C THR A 579 34.72 19.12 -26.07
N SER A 580 34.22 17.99 -26.61
CA SER A 580 34.37 17.62 -28.02
C SER A 580 33.02 17.62 -28.76
N PRO A 581 33.01 17.78 -30.10
CA PRO A 581 31.79 17.57 -30.87
C PRO A 581 31.23 16.16 -30.66
N PRO A 582 29.90 15.99 -30.59
CA PRO A 582 28.87 17.02 -30.81
C PRO A 582 28.50 17.84 -29.55
N PHE A 583 29.06 17.54 -28.38
CA PHE A 583 28.64 18.19 -27.13
C PHE A 583 29.23 19.57 -26.90
N SER A 584 30.44 19.85 -27.42
CA SER A 584 31.02 21.20 -27.41
C SER A 584 30.08 22.25 -28.04
N ASP A 585 29.32 21.84 -29.06
CA ASP A 585 28.41 22.71 -29.82
C ASP A 585 27.13 23.01 -29.05
N LEU A 586 26.92 22.34 -27.90
CA LEU A 586 25.79 22.60 -27.04
C LEU A 586 25.95 23.84 -26.18
N GLY A 587 27.15 24.41 -26.05
CA GLY A 587 27.42 25.56 -25.19
C GLY A 587 27.55 25.19 -23.70
N ILE A 588 28.05 23.99 -23.43
CA ILE A 588 28.29 23.48 -22.08
C ILE A 588 29.60 24.08 -21.53
N THR A 589 29.59 24.57 -20.29
CA THR A 589 30.79 24.98 -19.58
C THR A 589 31.27 23.83 -18.69
N VAL A 590 32.43 23.26 -19.00
CA VAL A 590 33.00 22.13 -18.24
C VAL A 590 34.09 22.65 -17.29
N THR A 591 33.96 22.34 -16.01
CA THR A 591 34.94 22.57 -14.96
C THR A 591 35.52 21.22 -14.52
N PRO A 592 36.73 20.84 -14.95
CA PRO A 592 37.43 19.67 -14.43
C PRO A 592 37.90 19.91 -12.99
N HIS A 593 38.20 18.84 -12.25
CA HIS A 593 38.64 18.86 -10.85
C HIS A 593 37.78 19.78 -9.96
N ALA A 594 36.45 19.69 -10.15
CA ALA A 594 35.50 20.64 -9.57
C ALA A 594 35.41 20.50 -8.05
N HIS A 595 35.07 21.61 -7.38
CA HIS A 595 34.75 21.62 -5.94
C HIS A 595 35.86 21.06 -5.02
N GLY A 596 37.12 21.11 -5.46
CA GLY A 596 38.27 20.67 -4.67
C GLY A 596 38.41 19.14 -4.56
N VAL A 597 37.71 18.37 -5.39
CA VAL A 597 37.85 16.92 -5.50
C VAL A 597 38.49 16.60 -6.85
N GLU A 598 39.68 15.98 -6.82
CA GLU A 598 40.48 15.77 -8.04
C GLU A 598 39.75 14.96 -9.09
N THR A 599 39.01 13.92 -8.73
CA THR A 599 38.29 13.09 -9.71
C THR A 599 36.84 13.52 -9.94
N ALA A 600 36.44 14.73 -9.52
CA ALA A 600 35.13 15.30 -9.78
C ALA A 600 35.14 16.30 -10.96
N PHE A 601 33.99 16.50 -11.60
CA PHE A 601 33.80 17.54 -12.63
C PHE A 601 32.41 18.17 -12.51
N SER A 602 32.25 19.40 -13.00
CA SER A 602 30.95 20.03 -13.20
C SER A 602 30.79 20.41 -14.66
N ALA A 603 29.65 20.10 -15.26
CA ALA A 603 29.29 20.55 -16.59
C ALA A 603 27.97 21.29 -16.53
N ASP A 604 28.00 22.58 -16.84
CA ASP A 604 26.89 23.50 -16.63
C ASP A 604 26.37 24.05 -17.96
N PHE A 605 25.05 24.16 -18.09
CA PHE A 605 24.39 24.80 -19.22
C PHE A 605 23.22 25.68 -18.74
N GLY A 606 22.98 26.76 -19.48
CA GLY A 606 21.85 27.66 -19.26
C GLY A 606 22.15 28.77 -18.27
N SER A 607 21.16 29.66 -18.09
CA SER A 607 21.28 30.81 -17.21
C SER A 607 19.88 31.24 -16.72
N GLY A 608 19.84 31.89 -15.56
CA GLY A 608 18.58 32.25 -14.90
C GLY A 608 17.77 31.02 -14.46
N GLY A 609 16.65 31.27 -13.77
CA GLY A 609 15.74 30.21 -13.35
C GLY A 609 16.33 29.18 -12.37
N ARG A 610 15.62 28.07 -12.22
CA ARG A 610 15.93 26.96 -11.32
C ARG A 610 17.12 26.14 -11.84
N LEU A 611 17.83 25.47 -10.93
CA LEU A 611 18.93 24.56 -11.25
C LEU A 611 18.51 23.09 -11.04
N ILE A 612 18.68 22.27 -12.07
CA ILE A 612 18.59 20.81 -11.99
C ILE A 612 19.99 20.20 -12.00
N VAL A 613 20.25 19.28 -11.07
CA VAL A 613 21.52 18.53 -11.02
C VAL A 613 21.26 17.06 -11.33
N PHE A 614 22.10 16.48 -12.18
CA PHE A 614 22.20 15.03 -12.38
C PHE A 614 23.55 14.54 -11.86
N ASN A 615 23.54 13.57 -10.94
CA ASN A 615 24.77 12.98 -10.41
C ASN A 615 25.23 11.82 -11.33
N ALA A 616 26.51 11.86 -11.72
CA ALA A 616 27.17 10.78 -12.46
C ALA A 616 28.21 10.10 -11.55
N GLU A 617 27.94 8.87 -11.12
CA GLU A 617 28.91 8.03 -10.42
C GLU A 617 29.69 7.19 -11.41
N TYR A 618 30.95 6.90 -11.10
CA TYR A 618 31.86 6.16 -11.99
C TYR A 618 33.04 5.53 -11.25
N ASP A 619 32.96 5.35 -9.93
CA ASP A 619 33.90 4.52 -9.18
C ASP A 619 33.55 3.03 -9.28
N ALA A 620 34.55 2.18 -9.09
CA ALA A 620 34.47 0.74 -9.17
C ALA A 620 34.91 0.06 -7.87
N LEU A 621 34.65 -1.25 -7.77
CA LEU A 621 34.96 -2.07 -6.61
C LEU A 621 36.27 -2.86 -6.77
N PRO A 622 37.07 -3.04 -5.69
CA PRO A 622 38.31 -3.80 -5.74
C PRO A 622 38.12 -5.24 -6.24
N GLY A 623 38.79 -5.59 -7.33
CA GLY A 623 38.86 -6.96 -7.87
C GLY A 623 37.64 -7.44 -8.65
N ILE A 624 36.53 -6.68 -8.68
CA ILE A 624 35.28 -7.08 -9.36
C ILE A 624 34.72 -6.05 -10.35
N GLY A 625 35.43 -4.92 -10.54
CA GLY A 625 35.06 -3.90 -11.54
C GLY A 625 33.81 -3.10 -11.16
N HIS A 626 33.04 -2.64 -12.16
CA HIS A 626 31.78 -1.93 -11.95
C HIS A 626 30.62 -2.86 -11.52
N ALA A 627 30.85 -3.66 -10.48
CA ALA A 627 29.87 -4.60 -9.94
C ALA A 627 28.66 -3.93 -9.26
N CYS A 628 28.66 -2.61 -9.09
CA CYS A 628 27.48 -1.83 -8.69
C CYS A 628 26.81 -1.09 -9.88
N GLY A 629 27.41 -1.17 -11.08
CA GLY A 629 26.85 -0.60 -12.31
C GLY A 629 27.00 0.92 -12.44
N HIS A 630 27.98 1.54 -11.79
CA HIS A 630 28.20 2.99 -11.85
C HIS A 630 28.44 3.49 -13.29
N ASN A 631 28.99 2.66 -14.17
CA ASN A 631 29.09 2.95 -15.60
C ASN A 631 27.72 3.25 -16.27
N LEU A 632 26.63 2.61 -15.79
CA LEU A 632 25.26 2.87 -16.26
C LEU A 632 24.65 4.12 -15.62
N ILE A 633 24.99 4.40 -14.35
CA ILE A 633 24.62 5.65 -13.66
C ILE A 633 25.22 6.86 -14.39
N ALA A 634 26.50 6.79 -14.71
CA ALA A 634 27.20 7.77 -15.54
C ALA A 634 26.49 8.01 -16.88
N SER A 635 26.04 6.95 -17.55
CA SER A 635 25.37 7.05 -18.86
C SER A 635 23.95 7.62 -18.77
N SER A 636 23.18 7.24 -17.75
CA SER A 636 21.81 7.75 -17.54
C SER A 636 21.84 9.23 -17.15
N ALA A 637 22.79 9.65 -16.33
CA ALA A 637 22.99 11.05 -15.94
C ALA A 637 23.39 11.92 -17.14
N LEU A 638 24.32 11.45 -17.98
CA LEU A 638 24.69 12.12 -19.22
C LEU A 638 23.47 12.24 -20.16
N THR A 639 22.69 11.17 -20.30
CA THR A 639 21.46 11.17 -21.11
C THR A 639 20.48 12.24 -20.60
N ALA A 640 20.23 12.28 -19.29
CA ALA A 640 19.30 13.23 -18.71
C ALA A 640 19.76 14.69 -18.90
N PHE A 641 21.06 14.93 -18.72
CA PHE A 641 21.70 16.22 -18.93
C PHE A 641 21.51 16.72 -20.37
N ILE A 642 21.86 15.90 -21.36
CA ILE A 642 21.74 16.26 -22.78
C ILE A 642 20.28 16.49 -23.16
N GLY A 643 19.37 15.60 -22.74
CA GLY A 643 17.94 15.74 -23.03
C GLY A 643 17.37 17.06 -22.50
N LEU A 644 17.72 17.43 -21.26
CA LEU A 644 17.24 18.66 -20.66
C LEU A 644 17.84 19.93 -21.31
N ILE A 645 19.10 19.88 -21.78
CA ILE A 645 19.68 20.97 -22.59
C ILE A 645 18.88 21.20 -23.86
N HIS A 646 18.53 20.14 -24.59
CA HIS A 646 17.73 20.26 -25.82
C HIS A 646 16.32 20.78 -25.53
N ALA A 647 15.72 20.38 -24.42
CA ALA A 647 14.44 20.93 -23.98
C ALA A 647 14.52 22.44 -23.67
N LEU A 648 15.57 22.90 -22.98
CA LEU A 648 15.82 24.32 -22.73
C LEU A 648 16.04 25.11 -24.02
N LYS A 649 16.86 24.58 -24.94
CA LYS A 649 17.09 25.22 -26.24
C LYS A 649 15.83 25.32 -27.09
N ALA A 650 15.03 24.26 -27.13
CA ALA A 650 13.81 24.22 -27.93
C ALA A 650 12.71 25.15 -27.37
N SER A 651 12.64 25.30 -26.06
CA SER A 651 11.63 26.14 -25.38
C SER A 651 12.01 27.62 -25.31
N GLY A 652 13.31 27.94 -25.26
CA GLY A 652 13.80 29.30 -25.02
C GLY A 652 13.56 29.82 -23.59
N GLN A 653 13.14 28.97 -22.66
CA GLN A 653 12.88 29.33 -21.26
C GLN A 653 14.18 29.45 -20.46
N PRO A 654 14.24 30.35 -19.44
CA PRO A 654 15.36 30.41 -18.52
C PRO A 654 15.42 29.16 -17.63
N GLY A 655 16.63 28.70 -17.34
CA GLY A 655 16.85 27.51 -16.53
C GLY A 655 18.32 27.11 -16.59
N ARG A 656 18.75 26.37 -15.55
CA ARG A 656 20.10 25.85 -15.43
C ARG A 656 20.06 24.35 -15.27
N VAL A 657 21.00 23.67 -15.90
CA VAL A 657 21.22 22.24 -15.73
C VAL A 657 22.70 21.96 -15.50
N ARG A 658 23.00 21.07 -14.56
CA ARG A 658 24.35 20.63 -14.22
C ARG A 658 24.43 19.11 -14.26
N LEU A 659 25.43 18.59 -14.95
CA LEU A 659 25.92 17.23 -14.76
C LEU A 659 27.10 17.31 -13.78
N LEU A 660 26.98 16.66 -12.64
CA LEU A 660 27.98 16.66 -11.59
C LEU A 660 28.62 15.27 -11.52
N GLY A 661 29.93 15.19 -11.78
CA GLY A 661 30.70 13.98 -11.60
C GLY A 661 30.96 13.74 -10.11
N THR A 662 30.43 12.64 -9.58
CA THR A 662 30.43 12.31 -8.15
C THR A 662 31.25 11.04 -7.89
N PRO A 663 32.57 11.15 -7.63
CA PRO A 663 33.43 9.99 -7.41
C PRO A 663 33.20 9.33 -6.04
N ALA A 664 33.81 8.16 -5.85
CA ALA A 664 34.01 7.52 -4.56
C ALA A 664 32.75 7.21 -3.71
N GLU A 665 31.62 6.83 -4.32
CA GLU A 665 30.40 6.50 -3.57
C GLU A 665 30.57 5.24 -2.70
N GLU A 666 31.31 4.23 -3.16
CA GLU A 666 31.40 2.90 -2.52
C GLU A 666 32.00 2.89 -1.10
N GLY A 667 32.57 4.03 -0.68
CA GLY A 667 33.04 4.22 0.69
C GLY A 667 33.77 5.53 0.96
N GLY A 668 34.19 6.23 -0.09
CA GLY A 668 34.89 7.51 0.00
C GLY A 668 33.97 8.70 0.23
N GLY A 669 32.66 8.57 0.00
CA GLY A 669 31.65 9.59 0.28
C GLY A 669 31.86 10.88 -0.52
N GLY A 670 32.20 10.79 -1.80
CA GLY A 670 32.56 11.96 -2.61
C GLY A 670 31.49 13.06 -2.60
N LYS A 671 30.19 12.72 -2.56
CA LYS A 671 29.13 13.72 -2.49
C LYS A 671 29.15 14.51 -1.18
N LEU A 672 29.66 13.94 -0.08
CA LEU A 672 29.84 14.68 1.18
C LEU A 672 30.84 15.84 1.01
N HIS A 673 31.92 15.61 0.27
CA HIS A 673 32.92 16.64 -0.02
C HIS A 673 32.35 17.71 -0.96
N LEU A 674 31.60 17.28 -1.99
CA LEU A 674 30.94 18.18 -2.93
C LEU A 674 29.86 19.04 -2.26
N ILE A 675 29.07 18.49 -1.32
CA ILE A 675 28.11 19.23 -0.50
C ILE A 675 28.84 20.32 0.31
N LYS A 676 29.92 19.96 1.01
CA LYS A 676 30.72 20.92 1.80
C LYS A 676 31.32 22.04 0.93
N ALA A 677 31.68 21.72 -0.30
CA ALA A 677 32.22 22.65 -1.28
C ALA A 677 31.15 23.41 -2.10
N GLY A 678 29.87 23.31 -1.72
CA GLY A 678 28.77 24.10 -2.30
C GLY A 678 28.26 23.62 -3.65
N ALA A 679 28.58 22.39 -4.07
CA ALA A 679 28.17 21.85 -5.37
C ALA A 679 26.65 21.74 -5.56
N TYR A 680 25.92 21.63 -4.44
CA TYR A 680 24.46 21.51 -4.39
C TYR A 680 23.75 22.77 -3.89
N ALA A 681 24.45 23.91 -3.81
CA ALA A 681 23.82 25.17 -3.43
C ALA A 681 22.81 25.62 -4.51
N ASP A 682 21.65 26.12 -4.08
CA ASP A 682 20.61 26.67 -4.97
C ASP A 682 20.03 25.64 -5.98
N VAL A 683 20.09 24.36 -5.63
CA VAL A 683 19.53 23.27 -6.46
C VAL A 683 18.04 23.12 -6.19
N ALA A 684 17.24 23.19 -7.25
CA ALA A 684 15.79 23.00 -7.16
C ALA A 684 15.41 21.52 -7.08
N ALA A 685 16.13 20.65 -7.81
CA ALA A 685 16.04 19.20 -7.64
C ALA A 685 17.33 18.51 -8.13
N CYS A 686 17.71 17.43 -7.44
CA CYS A 686 18.81 16.53 -7.82
C CYS A 686 18.26 15.15 -8.18
N LEU A 687 18.52 14.70 -9.42
CA LEU A 687 17.98 13.44 -9.94
C LEU A 687 19.13 12.47 -10.24
N MET A 688 18.92 11.20 -9.90
CA MET A 688 19.89 10.14 -10.13
C MET A 688 19.17 8.81 -10.36
N THR A 689 19.76 7.92 -11.18
CA THR A 689 19.29 6.54 -11.32
C THR A 689 20.32 5.53 -10.83
N HIS A 690 19.87 4.29 -10.57
CA HIS A 690 20.74 3.19 -10.17
C HIS A 690 20.31 1.86 -10.82
N PRO A 691 21.22 1.05 -11.34
CA PRO A 691 20.88 -0.31 -11.77
C PRO A 691 20.78 -1.27 -10.58
N GLY A 692 19.80 -2.16 -10.61
CA GLY A 692 19.62 -3.27 -9.69
C GLY A 692 19.25 -4.56 -10.45
N PRO A 693 19.22 -5.72 -9.79
CA PRO A 693 19.01 -6.99 -10.48
C PRO A 693 17.53 -7.24 -10.76
N GLN A 694 17.15 -7.34 -12.03
CA GLN A 694 15.76 -7.50 -12.49
C GLN A 694 15.04 -8.69 -11.83
N TYR A 695 15.75 -9.75 -11.44
CA TYR A 695 15.15 -10.93 -10.79
C TYR A 695 14.58 -10.65 -9.38
N LEU A 696 14.92 -9.52 -8.75
CA LEU A 696 14.32 -9.09 -7.48
C LEU A 696 12.98 -8.39 -7.67
N LEU A 697 12.66 -7.95 -8.90
CA LEU A 697 11.40 -7.30 -9.23
C LEU A 697 10.35 -8.35 -9.63
N SER A 698 9.07 -7.98 -9.51
CA SER A 698 7.98 -8.77 -10.09
C SER A 698 8.04 -8.76 -11.61
N ASP A 699 7.49 -9.79 -12.27
CA ASP A 699 7.62 -10.06 -13.72
C ASP A 699 7.25 -8.90 -14.67
N ASN A 700 6.50 -7.90 -14.22
CA ASN A 700 6.06 -6.73 -14.99
C ASN A 700 6.62 -5.40 -14.46
N VAL A 701 7.45 -5.43 -13.42
CA VAL A 701 8.06 -4.24 -12.82
C VAL A 701 9.50 -4.12 -13.31
N THR A 702 9.83 -3.01 -13.96
CA THR A 702 11.18 -2.75 -14.50
C THR A 702 12.03 -1.84 -13.61
N GLY A 703 11.44 -1.33 -12.53
CA GLY A 703 12.18 -0.61 -11.50
C GLY A 703 11.29 0.06 -10.46
N VAL A 704 11.94 0.79 -9.55
CA VAL A 704 11.33 1.43 -8.37
C VAL A 704 11.67 2.92 -8.37
N ALA A 705 10.67 3.78 -8.25
CA ALA A 705 10.86 5.23 -8.24
C ALA A 705 11.28 5.78 -6.86
N ALA A 706 10.88 5.15 -5.75
CA ALA A 706 11.31 5.52 -4.40
C ALA A 706 12.03 4.34 -3.73
N ALA A 707 13.29 4.13 -4.11
CA ALA A 707 14.14 3.13 -3.48
C ALA A 707 14.40 3.46 -1.99
N LYS A 708 14.53 2.44 -1.14
CA LYS A 708 14.89 2.63 0.27
C LYS A 708 16.39 2.41 0.48
N MET A 709 17.05 3.40 1.09
CA MET A 709 18.44 3.29 1.56
C MET A 709 18.51 3.63 3.04
N LEU A 710 19.30 2.84 3.78
CA LEU A 710 19.48 2.97 5.22
C LEU A 710 20.58 3.97 5.54
N ALA A 711 20.39 4.71 6.63
CA ALA A 711 21.45 5.48 7.23
C ALA A 711 22.55 4.54 7.77
N ASN A 712 23.80 4.97 7.67
CA ASN A 712 24.97 4.22 8.12
C ASN A 712 26.01 5.18 8.73
N VAL A 713 26.02 5.22 10.06
CA VAL A 713 26.98 6.00 10.87
C VAL A 713 28.20 5.13 11.13
N LYS A 714 29.38 5.62 10.75
CA LYS A 714 30.62 4.83 10.75
C LYS A 714 31.70 5.54 11.58
N TRP A 715 32.38 4.80 12.43
CA TRP A 715 33.45 5.33 13.28
C TRP A 715 34.60 4.34 13.40
N ARG A 716 35.82 4.87 13.43
CA ARG A 716 36.99 4.17 13.97
C ARG A 716 37.16 4.59 15.43
N VAL A 717 37.35 3.62 16.30
CA VAL A 717 37.51 3.81 17.75
C VAL A 717 38.88 3.29 18.15
N GLY A 718 39.69 4.14 18.75
CA GLY A 718 41.02 3.81 19.25
C GLY A 718 41.04 3.72 20.76
N PHE A 719 41.76 2.75 21.32
CA PHE A 719 42.10 2.68 22.73
C PHE A 719 43.60 2.81 22.92
N GLN A 720 43.99 3.66 23.87
CA GLN A 720 45.37 3.87 24.27
C GLN A 720 45.53 3.53 25.76
N GLY A 721 46.46 2.61 26.02
CA GLY A 721 46.90 2.14 27.32
C GLY A 721 48.43 2.19 27.44
N LYS A 722 49.04 1.20 28.09
CA LYS A 722 50.46 1.17 28.44
C LYS A 722 51.02 -0.25 28.41
N THR A 723 52.18 -0.42 27.77
CA THR A 723 52.83 -1.73 27.67
C THR A 723 53.42 -2.18 29.00
N ALA A 724 53.43 -3.48 29.22
CA ALA A 724 54.21 -4.15 30.26
C ALA A 724 54.47 -5.60 29.85
N HIS A 725 55.45 -6.25 30.48
CA HIS A 725 55.69 -7.67 30.28
C HIS A 725 54.57 -8.48 30.92
N ALA A 726 53.81 -9.23 30.12
CA ALA A 726 52.56 -9.87 30.56
C ALA A 726 52.75 -10.83 31.75
N SER A 727 53.90 -11.50 31.85
CA SER A 727 54.19 -12.45 32.95
C SER A 727 54.96 -11.87 34.13
N MET A 728 55.75 -10.81 33.95
CA MET A 728 56.70 -10.37 34.99
C MET A 728 56.11 -9.25 35.84
N GLU A 729 55.50 -8.26 35.20
CA GLU A 729 55.01 -7.06 35.90
C GLU A 729 53.70 -6.55 35.27
N PRO A 730 52.65 -7.39 35.11
CA PRO A 730 51.41 -6.98 34.44
C PRO A 730 50.70 -5.81 35.12
N TRP A 731 50.88 -5.64 36.45
CA TRP A 731 50.32 -4.54 37.23
C TRP A 731 50.83 -3.15 36.84
N ASN A 732 51.93 -3.05 36.08
CA ASN A 732 52.46 -1.78 35.56
C ASN A 732 51.88 -1.39 34.19
N GLY A 733 51.09 -2.26 33.56
CA GLY A 733 50.47 -2.08 32.25
C GLY A 733 49.00 -1.65 32.31
N VAL A 734 48.50 -1.18 31.17
CA VAL A 734 47.08 -0.82 30.93
C VAL A 734 46.70 -1.42 29.58
N ASN A 735 45.83 -2.42 29.59
CA ASN A 735 45.60 -3.29 28.44
C ASN A 735 44.52 -2.75 27.49
N ALA A 736 44.94 -2.21 26.34
CA ALA A 736 44.03 -1.69 25.32
C ALA A 736 43.19 -2.81 24.67
N LEU A 737 43.73 -4.03 24.54
CA LEU A 737 42.99 -5.16 24.00
C LEU A 737 41.84 -5.59 24.93
N ASP A 738 42.04 -5.54 26.25
CA ASP A 738 40.96 -5.82 27.20
C ASP A 738 39.84 -4.78 27.10
N ALA A 739 40.16 -3.51 26.83
CA ALA A 739 39.17 -2.46 26.60
C ALA A 739 38.32 -2.76 25.37
N VAL A 740 38.93 -3.22 24.27
CA VAL A 740 38.18 -3.64 23.09
C VAL A 740 37.31 -4.86 23.38
N CYS A 741 37.86 -5.91 24.02
CA CYS A 741 37.09 -7.11 24.38
C CYS A 741 35.88 -6.78 25.27
N LEU A 742 36.07 -5.89 26.26
CA LEU A 742 34.98 -5.45 27.13
C LEU A 742 33.94 -4.63 26.35
N SER A 743 34.37 -3.72 25.47
CA SER A 743 33.45 -2.96 24.62
C SER A 743 32.66 -3.86 23.67
N TYR A 744 33.29 -4.89 23.11
CA TYR A 744 32.65 -5.89 22.25
C TYR A 744 31.57 -6.66 23.00
N ASN A 745 31.85 -7.06 24.24
CA ASN A 745 30.87 -7.72 25.12
C ASN A 745 29.72 -6.78 25.49
N ALA A 746 30.02 -5.52 25.83
CA ALA A 746 29.00 -4.52 26.14
C ALA A 746 28.09 -4.25 24.94
N VAL A 747 28.64 -4.11 23.73
CA VAL A 747 27.87 -3.98 22.49
C VAL A 747 27.06 -5.26 22.22
N SER A 748 27.60 -6.44 22.51
CA SER A 748 26.85 -7.71 22.40
C SER A 748 25.59 -7.70 23.27
N MET A 749 25.69 -7.24 24.52
CA MET A 749 24.53 -7.09 25.41
C MET A 749 23.57 -5.99 24.94
N LEU A 750 24.11 -4.88 24.41
CA LEU A 750 23.29 -3.78 23.86
C LEU A 750 22.37 -4.27 22.74
N ARG A 751 22.79 -5.22 21.90
CA ARG A 751 21.98 -5.77 20.79
C ARG A 751 20.65 -6.37 21.22
N GLN A 752 20.48 -6.79 22.48
CA GLN A 752 19.15 -7.22 22.97
C GLN A 752 18.16 -6.04 23.03
N GLN A 753 18.66 -4.82 23.18
CA GLN A 753 17.90 -3.60 23.44
C GLN A 753 17.86 -2.63 22.24
N ILE A 754 18.22 -3.08 21.03
CA ILE A 754 18.11 -2.28 19.79
C ILE A 754 16.79 -2.60 19.07
N ARG A 755 16.38 -1.75 18.13
CA ARG A 755 15.18 -1.97 17.31
C ARG A 755 15.41 -3.08 16.28
N PRO A 756 14.35 -3.79 15.82
CA PRO A 756 14.49 -4.88 14.84
C PRO A 756 15.10 -4.47 13.49
N HIS A 757 15.02 -3.20 13.10
CA HIS A 757 15.59 -2.65 11.86
C HIS A 757 17.01 -2.07 12.04
N GLU A 758 17.50 -1.98 13.28
CA GLU A 758 18.83 -1.45 13.59
C GLU A 758 19.91 -2.53 13.49
N ARG A 759 21.13 -2.17 13.09
CA ARG A 759 22.26 -3.09 13.04
C ARG A 759 23.55 -2.45 13.55
N ILE A 760 24.38 -3.24 14.24
CA ILE A 760 25.70 -2.85 14.72
C ILE A 760 26.71 -3.94 14.33
N HIS A 761 27.71 -3.54 13.55
CA HIS A 761 28.76 -4.42 13.03
C HIS A 761 30.11 -3.76 13.31
N GLY A 762 31.14 -4.54 13.59
CA GLY A 762 32.48 -4.00 13.76
C GLY A 762 33.57 -5.05 13.57
N ILE A 763 34.77 -4.56 13.28
CA ILE A 763 35.99 -5.34 13.06
C ILE A 763 37.13 -4.81 13.92
N PHE A 764 38.15 -5.64 14.11
CA PHE A 764 39.42 -5.23 14.72
C PHE A 764 40.36 -4.75 13.61
N ASP A 765 40.80 -3.50 13.69
CA ASP A 765 41.79 -2.94 12.79
C ASP A 765 43.21 -3.23 13.31
N GLU A 766 43.40 -3.11 14.63
CA GLU A 766 44.67 -3.34 15.34
C GLU A 766 44.36 -3.98 16.71
N ALA A 767 45.00 -5.12 17.03
CA ALA A 767 44.67 -5.93 18.21
C ALA A 767 45.91 -6.47 18.97
N GLY A 768 47.05 -5.78 18.87
CA GLY A 768 48.31 -6.14 19.50
C GLY A 768 49.15 -7.17 18.72
N ASP A 769 50.47 -7.13 18.92
CA ASP A 769 51.43 -7.85 18.06
C ASP A 769 52.00 -9.14 18.67
N ARG A 770 52.03 -9.26 20.01
CA ARG A 770 52.68 -10.38 20.73
C ARG A 770 51.99 -10.72 22.05
N PRO A 771 51.70 -12.00 22.34
CA PRO A 771 51.05 -12.41 23.59
C PRO A 771 51.85 -12.12 24.88
N SER A 772 53.18 -12.02 24.81
CA SER A 772 54.03 -11.76 25.98
C SER A 772 54.10 -10.28 26.39
N VAL A 773 53.48 -9.39 25.62
CA VAL A 773 53.46 -7.94 25.84
C VAL A 773 52.01 -7.49 25.98
N ILE A 774 51.69 -6.76 27.06
CA ILE A 774 50.37 -6.15 27.21
C ILE A 774 50.18 -5.10 26.09
N PRO A 775 49.15 -5.21 25.22
CA PRO A 775 48.91 -4.24 24.15
C PRO A 775 48.61 -2.85 24.71
N ASN A 776 49.38 -1.85 24.29
CA ASN A 776 49.14 -0.44 24.66
C ASN A 776 48.24 0.29 23.66
N LYS A 777 48.00 -0.26 22.47
CA LYS A 777 47.20 0.37 21.43
C LYS A 777 46.39 -0.68 20.69
N THR A 778 45.13 -0.36 20.45
CA THR A 778 44.22 -1.16 19.63
C THR A 778 43.20 -0.24 18.96
N SER A 779 42.68 -0.63 17.80
CA SER A 779 41.61 0.10 17.12
C SER A 779 40.59 -0.83 16.48
N VAL A 780 39.35 -0.36 16.43
CA VAL A 780 38.22 -1.05 15.81
C VAL A 780 37.45 -0.11 14.90
N SER A 781 36.84 -0.65 13.84
CA SER A 781 35.92 0.09 12.97
C SER A 781 34.51 -0.44 13.16
N TYR A 782 33.55 0.45 13.44
CA TYR A 782 32.16 0.10 13.74
C TYR A 782 31.17 0.86 12.85
N TYR A 783 30.21 0.12 12.30
CA TYR A 783 29.13 0.63 11.45
C TYR A 783 27.78 0.41 12.14
N VAL A 784 27.02 1.48 12.29
CA VAL A 784 25.70 1.52 12.91
C VAL A 784 24.68 1.92 11.85
N ARG A 785 23.70 1.03 11.60
CA ARG A 785 22.66 1.26 10.59
C ARG A 785 21.28 1.40 11.22
N SER A 786 20.47 2.29 10.66
CA SER A 786 19.04 2.42 10.96
C SER A 786 18.26 2.92 9.74
N ASP A 787 16.94 3.00 9.86
CA ASP A 787 16.06 3.49 8.80
C ASP A 787 16.15 5.01 8.57
N THR A 788 16.60 5.75 9.57
CA THR A 788 16.80 7.21 9.54
C THR A 788 18.15 7.58 10.15
N LEU A 789 18.74 8.69 9.69
CA LEU A 789 20.01 9.22 10.21
C LEU A 789 19.90 9.53 11.70
N ALA A 790 18.82 10.21 12.12
CA ALA A 790 18.57 10.53 13.52
C ALA A 790 18.50 9.27 14.41
N ALA A 791 17.87 8.20 13.94
CA ALA A 791 17.85 6.93 14.68
C ALA A 791 19.24 6.27 14.72
N ALA A 792 19.99 6.28 13.62
CA ALA A 792 21.36 5.74 13.59
C ALA A 792 22.30 6.49 14.54
N GLU A 793 22.18 7.82 14.63
CA GLU A 793 22.94 8.67 15.57
C GLU A 793 22.56 8.40 17.03
N ARG A 794 21.26 8.24 17.33
CA ARG A 794 20.80 7.83 18.67
C ARG A 794 21.34 6.46 19.06
N LEU A 795 21.38 5.51 18.13
CA LEU A 795 21.98 4.20 18.37
C LEU A 795 23.50 4.31 18.55
N TRP A 796 24.18 5.12 17.74
CA TRP A 796 25.60 5.39 17.90
C TRP A 796 25.92 5.94 19.29
N ALA A 797 25.14 6.87 19.84
CA ALA A 797 25.36 7.39 21.19
C ALA A 797 25.36 6.27 22.26
N ARG A 798 24.51 5.25 22.10
CA ARG A 798 24.47 4.08 22.99
C ARG A 798 25.68 3.15 22.77
N VAL A 799 26.10 2.95 21.53
CA VAL A 799 27.32 2.20 21.18
C VAL A 799 28.56 2.90 21.73
N LYS A 800 28.63 4.23 21.61
CA LYS A 800 29.69 5.07 22.17
C LYS A 800 29.83 4.88 23.67
N ALA A 801 28.71 4.84 24.40
CA ALA A 801 28.71 4.59 25.84
C ALA A 801 29.32 3.22 26.22
N CYS A 802 29.19 2.19 25.37
CA CYS A 802 29.87 0.90 25.57
C CYS A 802 31.40 1.05 25.49
N PHE A 803 31.89 1.85 24.53
CA PHE A 803 33.32 2.14 24.39
C PHE A 803 33.84 3.01 25.54
N ASP A 804 33.12 4.07 25.91
CA ASP A 804 33.46 4.95 27.03
C ASP A 804 33.53 4.15 28.35
N GLY A 805 32.55 3.27 28.59
CA GLY A 805 32.52 2.41 29.78
C GLY A 805 33.67 1.41 29.83
N ALA A 806 34.07 0.85 28.69
CA ALA A 806 35.20 -0.06 28.61
C ALA A 806 36.55 0.63 28.81
N ALA A 807 36.69 1.87 28.30
CA ALA A 807 37.85 2.72 28.56
C ALA A 807 38.01 2.96 30.06
N LEU A 808 36.92 3.39 30.71
CA LEU A 808 36.88 3.66 32.14
C LEU A 808 37.25 2.42 32.97
N ALA A 809 36.66 1.27 32.66
CA ALA A 809 36.86 0.03 33.42
C ALA A 809 38.30 -0.50 33.35
N THR A 810 39.00 -0.25 32.25
CA THR A 810 40.37 -0.74 32.01
C THR A 810 41.45 0.31 32.28
N GLY A 811 41.07 1.57 32.53
CA GLY A 811 42.01 2.68 32.69
C GLY A 811 42.61 3.18 31.38
N CYS A 812 42.06 2.79 30.22
CA CYS A 812 42.47 3.28 28.91
C CYS A 812 41.86 4.67 28.61
N THR A 813 42.47 5.40 27.68
CA THR A 813 41.83 6.53 27.01
C THR A 813 41.25 6.08 25.66
N VAL A 814 40.10 6.63 25.26
CA VAL A 814 39.42 6.31 23.99
C VAL A 814 39.41 7.52 23.05
N SER A 815 39.63 7.28 21.75
CA SER A 815 39.50 8.26 20.67
C SER A 815 38.47 7.81 19.64
N TYR A 816 37.84 8.77 18.96
CA TYR A 816 36.79 8.54 17.97
C TYR A 816 37.12 9.31 16.69
N ASP A 817 37.42 8.57 15.63
CA ASP A 817 37.70 9.13 14.31
C ASP A 817 36.50 8.85 13.40
N PRO A 818 35.74 9.87 12.96
CA PRO A 818 34.57 9.66 12.12
C PRO A 818 34.97 9.11 10.76
N ILE A 819 34.20 8.14 10.28
CA ILE A 819 34.24 7.67 8.90
C ILE A 819 32.99 8.25 8.20
N ASN A 820 33.03 8.37 6.88
CA ASN A 820 31.93 8.90 6.07
C ASN A 820 30.58 8.28 6.45
N THR A 821 29.70 9.13 6.98
CA THR A 821 28.34 8.77 7.38
C THR A 821 27.39 9.00 6.21
N TYR A 822 26.65 7.95 5.85
CA TYR A 822 25.65 8.01 4.80
C TYR A 822 24.28 8.17 5.44
N ALA A 823 23.53 9.18 4.99
CA ALA A 823 22.17 9.40 5.48
C ALA A 823 21.18 8.41 4.82
N ASP A 824 20.01 8.25 5.42
CA ASP A 824 18.89 7.58 4.74
C ASP A 824 18.48 8.38 3.50
N LEU A 825 17.97 7.66 2.50
CA LEU A 825 17.50 8.32 1.28
C LEU A 825 16.09 8.86 1.49
N ARG A 826 15.94 10.17 1.31
CA ARG A 826 14.67 10.90 1.48
C ARG A 826 14.14 11.34 0.12
N SER A 827 13.61 10.36 -0.63
CA SER A 827 13.12 10.59 -1.99
C SER A 827 11.89 11.50 -2.01
N SER A 828 11.93 12.58 -2.80
CA SER A 828 10.77 13.47 -2.95
C SER A 828 9.66 12.76 -3.73
N LEU A 829 8.53 12.50 -3.08
CA LEU A 829 7.42 11.77 -3.70
C LEU A 829 6.80 12.46 -4.92
N PRO A 830 6.69 13.81 -5.01
CA PRO A 830 6.23 14.47 -6.22
C PRO A 830 7.11 14.15 -7.44
N LEU A 831 8.45 14.19 -7.27
CA LEU A 831 9.40 13.81 -8.31
C LEU A 831 9.28 12.32 -8.68
N CYS A 832 9.13 11.40 -7.71
CA CYS A 832 8.94 9.98 -7.99
C CYS A 832 7.66 9.71 -8.82
N ARG A 833 6.54 10.35 -8.45
CA ARG A 833 5.29 10.24 -9.21
C ARG A 833 5.41 10.83 -10.61
N ALA A 834 6.14 11.93 -10.75
CA ALA A 834 6.45 12.52 -12.06
C ALA A 834 7.29 11.58 -12.92
N PHE A 835 8.27 10.90 -12.32
CA PHE A 835 9.12 9.93 -13.01
C PHE A 835 8.32 8.74 -13.55
N ILE A 836 7.42 8.17 -12.75
CA ILE A 836 6.54 7.07 -13.20
C ILE A 836 5.72 7.50 -14.42
N LYS A 837 5.13 8.70 -14.38
CA LYS A 837 4.38 9.26 -15.51
C LYS A 837 5.25 9.51 -16.74
N ALA A 838 6.48 9.99 -16.54
CA ALA A 838 7.44 10.20 -17.62
C ALA A 838 7.80 8.88 -18.31
N MET A 839 8.12 7.85 -17.53
CA MET A 839 8.44 6.52 -18.07
C MET A 839 7.27 5.89 -18.83
N ALA A 840 6.04 6.06 -18.33
CA ALA A 840 4.83 5.59 -19.03
C ALA A 840 4.56 6.32 -20.37
N SER A 841 5.16 7.49 -20.59
CA SER A 841 5.02 8.27 -21.82
C SER A 841 6.08 7.96 -22.88
N LEU A 842 7.16 7.27 -22.50
CA LEU A 842 8.22 6.89 -23.43
C LEU A 842 7.78 5.68 -24.26
N PRO A 843 8.17 5.57 -25.54
CA PRO A 843 7.91 4.38 -26.33
C PRO A 843 8.58 3.16 -25.68
N SER A 844 7.86 2.04 -25.55
CA SER A 844 8.45 0.80 -25.05
C SER A 844 9.56 0.33 -26.00
N SER A 845 10.76 0.13 -25.46
CA SER A 845 11.98 -0.12 -26.22
C SER A 845 12.15 -1.56 -26.72
N THR A 846 11.13 -2.41 -26.61
CA THR A 846 11.14 -3.77 -27.17
C THR A 846 10.91 -3.81 -28.69
N SER A 847 11.57 -2.92 -29.45
CA SER A 847 11.81 -3.12 -30.87
C SER A 847 13.05 -2.36 -31.36
N PRO A 848 14.14 -3.10 -31.53
CA PRO A 848 14.93 -2.98 -32.74
C PRO A 848 14.78 -4.24 -33.59
N ALA A 849 14.69 -4.04 -34.89
CA ALA A 849 14.64 -5.09 -35.90
C ALA A 849 15.75 -6.13 -35.70
N SER A 850 15.39 -7.37 -35.37
CA SER A 850 16.25 -8.54 -35.52
C SER A 850 15.42 -9.71 -36.02
N THR A 851 15.74 -10.12 -37.24
CA THR A 851 15.21 -11.27 -37.96
C THR A 851 15.59 -12.57 -37.26
N THR A 852 14.66 -13.18 -36.52
CA THR A 852 14.70 -14.62 -36.25
C THR A 852 13.27 -15.16 -36.19
N THR A 853 13.00 -16.13 -37.08
CA THR A 853 11.73 -16.82 -37.25
C THR A 853 11.51 -17.83 -36.12
N GLY A 854 10.61 -17.49 -35.20
CA GLY A 854 10.03 -18.40 -34.20
C GLY A 854 8.65 -17.88 -33.79
N PRO A 855 7.68 -18.75 -33.48
CA PRO A 855 6.29 -18.34 -33.29
C PRO A 855 6.15 -17.50 -32.00
N LYS A 856 5.90 -16.20 -32.16
CA LYS A 856 5.61 -15.28 -31.06
C LYS A 856 4.13 -15.41 -30.67
N SER A 857 3.88 -15.83 -29.43
CA SER A 857 2.63 -15.53 -28.73
C SER A 857 2.56 -14.03 -28.45
N SER A 858 1.51 -13.38 -28.91
CA SER A 858 1.25 -11.95 -28.74
C SER A 858 0.73 -11.66 -27.32
N GLU A 859 1.62 -11.47 -26.38
CA GLU A 859 1.33 -10.76 -25.13
C GLU A 859 2.40 -9.69 -24.95
N THR A 860 2.08 -8.45 -25.34
CA THR A 860 2.85 -7.27 -24.95
C THR A 860 2.64 -7.09 -23.45
N LYS A 861 3.61 -7.54 -22.64
CA LYS A 861 3.63 -7.24 -21.21
C LYS A 861 3.88 -5.74 -21.05
N ASP A 862 2.91 -5.01 -20.49
CA ASP A 862 3.09 -3.62 -20.09
C ASP A 862 4.12 -3.57 -18.95
N GLU A 863 5.36 -3.20 -19.29
CA GLU A 863 6.42 -2.94 -18.32
C GLU A 863 6.08 -1.69 -17.50
N THR A 864 6.17 -1.77 -16.18
CA THR A 864 5.77 -0.69 -15.26
C THR A 864 6.87 -0.31 -14.27
N VAL A 865 6.89 0.95 -13.86
CA VAL A 865 7.73 1.43 -12.75
C VAL A 865 6.88 1.47 -11.49
N SER A 866 7.30 0.76 -10.45
CA SER A 866 6.62 0.77 -9.16
C SER A 866 7.05 1.98 -8.34
N LEU A 867 6.16 2.51 -7.50
CA LEU A 867 6.55 3.58 -6.57
C LEU A 867 7.42 3.04 -5.43
N PHE A 868 7.05 1.89 -4.84
CA PHE A 868 7.68 1.38 -3.62
C PHE A 868 8.03 -0.11 -3.66
N GLU A 869 7.64 -0.88 -4.68
CA GLU A 869 7.79 -2.34 -4.68
C GLU A 869 8.86 -2.84 -5.65
N PRO A 870 9.82 -3.66 -5.19
CA PRO A 870 10.10 -4.04 -3.80
C PRO A 870 10.80 -2.91 -3.06
N SER A 871 10.50 -2.74 -1.77
CA SER A 871 11.01 -1.59 -1.00
C SER A 871 12.52 -1.59 -0.84
N ASP A 872 13.15 -2.76 -0.93
CA ASP A 872 14.57 -3.04 -0.72
C ASP A 872 15.27 -3.49 -2.02
N PHE A 873 14.74 -3.10 -3.18
CA PHE A 873 15.28 -3.47 -4.49
C PHE A 873 16.80 -3.29 -4.65
N ILE A 874 17.32 -2.17 -4.15
CA ILE A 874 18.76 -1.86 -4.07
C ILE A 874 19.17 -1.60 -2.62
N GLY A 875 18.56 -2.33 -1.67
CA GLY A 875 18.70 -2.09 -0.24
C GLY A 875 20.15 -1.97 0.22
N GLY A 876 20.54 -0.76 0.62
CA GLY A 876 21.94 -0.41 0.92
C GLY A 876 22.07 0.93 1.63
N SER A 877 23.23 1.59 1.47
CA SER A 877 23.50 2.94 1.98
C SER A 877 24.31 3.69 0.94
N THR A 878 23.91 4.91 0.63
CA THR A 878 24.51 5.72 -0.44
C THR A 878 24.68 7.16 0.02
N ASP A 879 25.73 7.85 -0.44
CA ASP A 879 25.92 9.27 -0.16
C ASP A 879 24.94 10.18 -0.92
N MET A 880 24.16 9.65 -1.89
CA MET A 880 22.98 10.32 -2.45
C MET A 880 21.92 10.59 -1.37
N GLY A 881 21.87 9.78 -0.31
CA GLY A 881 21.06 10.08 0.87
C GLY A 881 21.40 11.45 1.46
N ASN A 882 22.69 11.78 1.58
CA ASN A 882 23.13 13.07 2.10
C ASN A 882 22.74 14.24 1.17
N VAL A 883 22.70 14.02 -0.15
CA VAL A 883 22.21 15.03 -1.10
C VAL A 883 20.74 15.35 -0.85
N THR A 884 19.90 14.34 -0.56
CA THR A 884 18.48 14.56 -0.25
C THR A 884 18.22 15.33 1.04
N TYR A 885 19.23 15.49 1.90
CA TYR A 885 19.15 16.36 3.09
C TYR A 885 19.44 17.83 2.80
N VAL A 886 20.05 18.16 1.65
CA VAL A 886 20.43 19.54 1.30
C VAL A 886 19.63 20.11 0.12
N CYS A 887 18.99 19.26 -0.67
CA CYS A 887 18.01 19.68 -1.68
C CYS A 887 17.01 18.55 -2.00
N PRO A 888 15.85 18.86 -2.63
CA PRO A 888 14.91 17.83 -3.08
C PRO A 888 15.59 16.88 -4.07
N GLY A 889 15.37 15.58 -3.96
CA GLY A 889 15.96 14.65 -4.92
C GLY A 889 15.30 13.29 -5.00
N ILE A 890 15.70 12.53 -6.03
CA ILE A 890 15.28 11.14 -6.26
C ILE A 890 16.48 10.27 -6.59
N HIS A 891 16.40 9.01 -6.19
CA HIS A 891 17.33 7.96 -6.57
C HIS A 891 16.49 6.77 -7.07
N VAL A 892 16.14 6.84 -8.35
CA VAL A 892 15.24 5.86 -8.99
C VAL A 892 16.05 4.65 -9.42
N ALA A 893 15.51 3.44 -9.31
CA ALA A 893 16.28 2.22 -9.50
C ALA A 893 15.69 1.31 -10.58
N PHE A 894 16.48 0.83 -11.53
CA PHE A 894 16.01 0.02 -12.66
C PHE A 894 16.62 -1.38 -12.71
N GLY A 895 15.83 -2.36 -13.17
CA GLY A 895 16.28 -3.74 -13.35
C GLY A 895 17.16 -3.92 -14.58
N ILE A 896 18.28 -4.63 -14.38
CA ILE A 896 19.08 -5.25 -15.43
C ILE A 896 19.09 -6.77 -15.27
N ASP A 897 19.17 -7.50 -16.38
CA ASP A 897 19.09 -8.96 -16.35
C ASP A 897 20.36 -9.59 -15.76
N THR A 898 20.21 -10.26 -14.63
CA THR A 898 21.24 -11.13 -14.03
C THR A 898 20.64 -12.47 -13.62
N ALA A 899 21.50 -13.48 -13.46
CA ALA A 899 21.06 -14.76 -12.89
C ALA A 899 20.69 -14.59 -11.40
N PRO A 900 19.74 -15.37 -10.86
CA PRO A 900 19.41 -15.33 -9.44
C PRO A 900 20.66 -15.52 -8.56
N GLY A 901 20.86 -14.61 -7.61
CA GLY A 901 22.05 -14.58 -6.74
C GLY A 901 23.23 -13.77 -7.29
N GLN A 902 23.14 -13.25 -8.51
CA GLN A 902 24.12 -12.32 -9.10
C GLN A 902 23.61 -10.87 -9.04
N GLY A 903 23.32 -10.39 -7.83
CA GLY A 903 22.97 -8.99 -7.57
C GLY A 903 24.20 -8.07 -7.55
N ASN A 904 24.02 -6.80 -7.20
CA ASN A 904 25.11 -5.84 -7.02
C ASN A 904 26.26 -6.42 -6.17
N HIS A 905 27.48 -6.00 -6.46
CA HIS A 905 28.73 -6.41 -5.83
C HIS A 905 29.11 -7.88 -6.12
N THR A 906 28.65 -8.39 -7.27
CA THR A 906 29.09 -9.68 -7.82
C THR A 906 29.70 -9.49 -9.20
N THR A 907 30.58 -10.41 -9.61
CA THR A 907 31.15 -10.39 -10.97
C THR A 907 30.07 -10.53 -12.04
N GLY A 908 29.03 -11.32 -11.79
CA GLY A 908 27.89 -11.48 -12.71
C GLY A 908 27.13 -10.17 -12.95
N PHE A 909 27.05 -9.29 -11.94
CA PHE A 909 26.47 -7.96 -12.11
C PHE A 909 27.40 -7.02 -12.87
N ALA A 910 28.71 -7.09 -12.64
CA ALA A 910 29.70 -6.36 -13.43
C ALA A 910 29.60 -6.74 -14.93
N ASP A 911 29.49 -8.04 -15.23
CA ASP A 911 29.30 -8.55 -16.59
C ASP A 911 27.97 -8.08 -17.20
N ALA A 912 26.88 -8.11 -16.43
CA ALA A 912 25.57 -7.64 -16.90
C ALA A 912 25.53 -6.13 -17.14
N SER A 913 26.22 -5.33 -16.30
CA SER A 913 26.36 -3.88 -16.48
C SER A 913 27.17 -3.50 -17.73
N ALA A 914 27.93 -4.45 -18.28
CA ALA A 914 28.66 -4.33 -19.54
C ALA A 914 27.77 -4.52 -20.77
N LEU A 915 26.53 -4.99 -20.63
CA LEU A 915 25.72 -5.36 -21.80
C LEU A 915 25.02 -4.16 -22.43
N GLU A 916 24.99 -4.11 -23.77
CA GLU A 916 24.36 -3.00 -24.50
C GLU A 916 22.88 -2.84 -24.14
N LYS A 917 22.15 -3.95 -23.90
CA LYS A 917 20.75 -3.89 -23.41
C LYS A 917 20.61 -3.16 -22.07
N SER A 918 21.61 -3.29 -21.18
CA SER A 918 21.64 -2.60 -19.89
C SER A 918 21.91 -1.11 -20.08
N LEU A 919 22.77 -0.75 -21.04
CA LEU A 919 22.95 0.64 -21.46
C LEU A 919 21.65 1.22 -22.04
N THR A 920 20.96 0.50 -22.93
CA THR A 920 19.70 0.96 -23.53
C THR A 920 18.67 1.28 -22.46
N ARG A 921 18.50 0.39 -21.47
CA ARG A 921 17.64 0.63 -20.31
C ARG A 921 18.10 1.84 -19.48
N ALA A 922 19.41 2.02 -19.26
CA ALA A 922 19.94 3.18 -18.55
C ALA A 922 19.64 4.50 -19.29
N VAL A 923 19.73 4.51 -20.62
CA VAL A 923 19.39 5.65 -21.48
C VAL A 923 17.90 5.99 -21.39
N GLU A 924 17.00 5.01 -21.46
CA GLU A 924 15.56 5.23 -21.28
C GLU A 924 15.25 5.90 -19.93
N TRP A 925 15.88 5.41 -18.87
CA TRP A 925 15.71 5.97 -17.53
C TRP A 925 16.31 7.38 -17.41
N GLY A 926 17.39 7.66 -18.15
CA GLY A 926 17.92 9.01 -18.35
C GLY A 926 16.92 9.95 -19.05
N GLN A 927 16.19 9.47 -20.06
CA GLN A 927 15.12 10.25 -20.70
C GLN A 927 14.00 10.58 -19.72
N GLY A 928 13.60 9.62 -18.89
CA GLY A 928 12.65 9.85 -17.80
C GLY A 928 13.10 10.96 -16.84
N MET A 929 14.38 10.94 -16.44
CA MET A 929 14.97 11.99 -15.61
C MET A 929 14.97 13.36 -16.30
N ALA A 930 15.28 13.43 -17.60
CA ALA A 930 15.23 14.69 -18.36
C ALA A 930 13.80 15.28 -18.39
N ILE A 931 12.78 14.44 -18.60
CA ILE A 931 11.38 14.88 -18.62
C ILE A 931 10.97 15.43 -17.25
N VAL A 932 11.32 14.75 -16.16
CA VAL A 932 11.02 15.24 -14.81
C VAL A 932 11.77 16.54 -14.51
N GLY A 933 13.05 16.62 -14.86
CA GLY A 933 13.85 17.85 -14.74
C GLY A 933 13.22 19.02 -15.50
N TRP A 934 12.73 18.78 -16.72
CA TRP A 934 12.02 19.77 -17.51
C TRP A 934 10.76 20.29 -16.79
N ARG A 935 9.98 19.39 -16.19
CA ARG A 935 8.78 19.79 -15.42
C ARG A 935 9.15 20.69 -14.24
N VAL A 936 10.22 20.40 -13.51
CA VAL A 936 10.68 21.26 -12.40
C VAL A 936 11.13 22.64 -12.92
N LEU A 937 11.78 22.71 -14.08
CA LEU A 937 12.19 24.00 -14.65
C LEU A 937 10.98 24.82 -15.12
N ASN A 938 10.03 24.19 -15.81
CA ASN A 938 8.97 24.86 -16.57
C ASN A 938 7.63 25.00 -15.82
N GLU A 939 7.32 24.14 -14.85
CA GLU A 939 6.05 24.13 -14.12
C GLU A 939 6.23 24.70 -12.70
N ASP A 940 5.96 25.99 -12.51
CA ASP A 940 6.14 26.66 -11.21
C ASP A 940 5.40 25.98 -10.06
N ALA A 941 4.16 25.56 -10.29
CA ALA A 941 3.35 24.86 -9.29
C ALA A 941 3.97 23.50 -8.89
N PHE A 942 4.55 22.78 -9.85
CA PHE A 942 5.20 21.50 -9.56
C PHE A 942 6.52 21.71 -8.82
N ALA A 943 7.30 22.73 -9.19
CA ALA A 943 8.52 23.08 -8.46
C ALA A 943 8.24 23.50 -7.01
N GLU A 944 7.15 24.24 -6.79
CA GLU A 944 6.73 24.62 -5.43
C GLU A 944 6.22 23.43 -4.62
N GLU A 945 5.50 22.48 -5.25
CA GLU A 945 5.11 21.20 -4.61
C GLU A 945 6.36 20.43 -4.15
N VAL A 946 7.34 20.26 -5.02
CA VAL A 946 8.62 19.56 -4.74
C VAL A 946 9.36 20.23 -3.58
N LYS A 947 9.45 21.56 -3.60
CA LYS A 947 10.14 22.33 -2.55
C LYS A 947 9.40 22.23 -1.21
N THR A 948 8.09 22.43 -1.20
CA THR A 948 7.27 22.40 0.02
C THR A 948 7.32 21.04 0.69
N GLU A 949 7.20 19.95 -0.09
CA GLU A 949 7.27 18.59 0.43
C GLU A 949 8.63 18.29 1.06
N TRP A 950 9.72 18.71 0.41
CA TRP A 950 11.07 18.57 0.95
C TRP A 950 11.26 19.36 2.25
N GLU A 951 10.81 20.61 2.32
CA GLU A 951 10.90 21.42 3.55
C GLU A 951 10.12 20.79 4.73
N GLU A 952 8.95 20.22 4.45
CA GLU A 952 8.18 19.47 5.45
C GLU A 952 8.89 18.17 5.87
N ASP A 953 9.51 17.48 4.92
CA ASP A 953 10.23 16.25 5.17
C ASP A 953 11.54 16.47 5.96
N MET A 954 12.23 17.59 5.74
CA MET A 954 13.40 18.01 6.53
C MET A 954 13.03 18.39 7.97
N LYS A 955 11.84 19.00 8.18
CA LYS A 955 11.32 19.23 9.55
C LYS A 955 11.11 17.91 10.29
N LYS A 956 10.62 16.87 9.61
CA LYS A 956 10.49 15.52 10.20
C LYS A 956 11.84 14.87 10.44
N ALA A 957 12.80 15.03 9.53
CA ALA A 957 14.15 14.48 9.68
C ALA A 957 14.90 15.05 10.90
N SER A 958 14.57 16.29 11.29
CA SER A 958 15.16 16.96 12.46
C SER A 958 14.60 16.52 13.82
N GLN A 959 13.52 15.72 13.83
CA GLN A 959 12.86 15.19 15.03
C GLN A 959 13.35 13.77 15.33
#